data_AF-A0A7Z8L535-F1
#
_entry.id   AF-A0A7Z8L535-F1
#
_cell.length_a   1.000
_cell.length_b   1.000
_cell.length_c   1.000
_cell.angle_alpha   90.00
_cell.angle_beta   90.00
_cell.angle_gamma   90.00
#
_symmetry.space_group_name_H-M   'P 1'
#
loop_
_entity.id
_entity.type
_entity.pdbx_description
1 polymer ?
#
loop_
_entity_poly.entity_id
_entity_poly.type
_entity_poly.pdbx_seq_one_letter_code
_entity_poly.pdbx_strand_id
1 'polypeptide(L)'
;MSARMIDGKQVSEERRIRLAGRVEALRAAEVQPCLVAVGMGDDHGWDVYTRNQEKACAAVGIRYWRENLLSDATQEDLAALIERLNTDSQVHGIIVQSPLPEGLDERAAQALLSPDKDVEAVNPANLGLVLQGREILAPCTARSAVALAEAALGDLRGVDTVVVGASVIVGRPLAQLLLSAGATVTVCHIDTRDLQAHTRQADLVIVAVGKAGLIGPDHIKPGATVIDVGINRLRGEDGKVRTVGDVDPAVAEVAAALSPVPGGVGAMTTTILLESTVAAAEANARRAPAMGAAGMARLLGEAGAQLPPELLERLARLLSAHIVGGSLQGLGNPLSRRLGHRMLVIDGAIGTELSAAGLSCQPLDSANLSNPDAVLKVHRAYVAAGAQALTTNTFRCNRFQFKGDRQEAIRVAQAGVRLARQAAAGRIPVLGSIGPMGPTVGPGKVSIDDQVIDESLAEEAAAEIALAMVDAGVDGFILETLPSTREARALLRGVRRVGTVPVLVSRALLRNDAEELEEFARTMAREGAAAVGVNCAGGPRQLLPILKCLAEVSSLPVFALPNAGFPTAGEDGRLSYHLDPAYFRRSAEAYMAEGACLIGGCCGVGPDHIAAIADLGGSPVQSQRPARQPARSATTIRRQGDPLLAQLQSTQLSVLAMIPGRLATAPAMAAVRALADAGCAGIGVMAAWPGGTGASGHVAARLRRLGDHAQRPAILELPAAAIDLATAEAALADAHELGIRHILIDAGVFSHLVSDRVSGVDPLQLLHLVGEGNRGFDLRGVRQDEAWEFTVGVRLPASWANRAAAMQSAGADFVSLQPIYEPQAFRQAMAQIAESGCTLPLLAEVLVLPDAETAEELNYEVPVLSVPERLRERLRSHPDEDVAGVLRFLRHWHGRLAGVVLMLPDARTVQAEAVLRGLGRGE
;
A
#
# COMPACT_ATOMS: atom_id res chain seq x y z
N MET A 1 -16.09 -30.75 -53.68
CA MET A 1 -17.42 -30.37 -53.16
C MET A 1 -17.30 -28.91 -52.74
N SER A 2 -18.31 -28.08 -53.01
CA SER A 2 -18.29 -26.67 -52.61
C SER A 2 -18.54 -26.53 -51.09
N ALA A 3 -17.89 -25.55 -50.45
CA ALA A 3 -17.96 -25.29 -49.03
C ALA A 3 -19.39 -24.97 -48.56
N ARG A 4 -19.74 -25.42 -47.35
CA ARG A 4 -20.98 -25.01 -46.67
C ARG A 4 -20.85 -23.54 -46.25
N MET A 5 -21.78 -22.70 -46.69
CA MET A 5 -21.79 -21.30 -46.28
C MET A 5 -22.25 -21.15 -44.82
N ILE A 6 -21.49 -20.41 -44.03
CA ILE A 6 -21.81 -20.12 -42.62
C ILE A 6 -22.63 -18.83 -42.59
N ASP A 7 -23.97 -18.98 -42.62
CA ASP A 7 -24.88 -17.84 -42.71
C ASP A 7 -24.98 -17.08 -41.38
N GLY A 8 -24.24 -15.98 -41.28
CA GLY A 8 -24.25 -15.12 -40.11
C GLY A 8 -25.58 -14.41 -39.87
N LYS A 9 -26.45 -14.25 -40.88
CA LYS A 9 -27.79 -13.70 -40.68
C LYS A 9 -28.68 -14.69 -39.95
N GLN A 10 -28.65 -15.96 -40.36
CA GLN A 10 -29.40 -17.02 -39.69
C GLN A 10 -28.98 -17.14 -38.22
N VAL A 11 -27.67 -17.23 -37.94
CA VAL A 11 -27.13 -17.32 -36.56
C VAL A 11 -27.52 -16.09 -35.73
N SER A 12 -27.52 -14.90 -36.35
CA SER A 12 -27.91 -13.63 -35.74
C SER A 12 -29.40 -13.58 -35.38
N GLU A 13 -30.28 -14.13 -36.22
CA GLU A 13 -31.71 -14.23 -35.95
C GLU A 13 -32.02 -15.19 -34.80
N GLU A 14 -31.42 -16.38 -34.81
CA GLU A 14 -31.58 -17.38 -33.74
C GLU A 14 -31.14 -16.83 -32.37
N ARG A 15 -30.04 -16.06 -32.34
CA ARG A 15 -29.55 -15.40 -31.12
C ARG A 15 -30.46 -14.27 -30.65
N ARG A 16 -30.99 -13.44 -31.56
CA ARG A 16 -31.93 -12.37 -31.20
C ARG A 16 -33.25 -12.90 -30.62
N ILE A 17 -33.74 -14.05 -31.11
CA ILE A 17 -34.91 -14.72 -30.52
C ILE A 17 -34.65 -15.11 -29.07
N ARG A 18 -33.49 -15.72 -28.77
CA ARG A 18 -33.10 -16.05 -27.39
C ARG A 18 -32.91 -14.80 -26.53
N LEU A 19 -32.40 -13.73 -27.12
CA LEU A 19 -32.16 -12.47 -26.42
C LEU A 19 -33.46 -11.78 -25.97
N ALA A 20 -34.51 -11.82 -26.79
CA ALA A 20 -35.80 -11.22 -26.44
C ALA A 20 -36.37 -11.80 -25.12
N GLY A 21 -36.24 -13.11 -24.90
CA GLY A 21 -36.65 -13.73 -23.63
C GLY A 21 -35.88 -13.21 -22.41
N ARG A 22 -34.58 -12.90 -22.58
CA ARG A 22 -33.75 -12.30 -21.51
C ARG A 22 -34.14 -10.85 -21.22
N VAL A 23 -34.49 -10.09 -22.25
CA VAL A 23 -34.98 -8.70 -22.09
C VAL A 23 -36.33 -8.67 -21.36
N GLU A 24 -37.25 -9.58 -21.71
CA GLU A 24 -38.53 -9.70 -21.00
C GLU A 24 -38.34 -10.08 -19.53
N ALA A 25 -37.39 -10.97 -19.21
CA ALA A 25 -37.04 -11.30 -17.83
C ALA A 25 -36.50 -10.08 -17.05
N LEU A 26 -35.69 -9.23 -17.68
CA LEU A 26 -35.21 -7.98 -17.06
C LEU A 26 -36.33 -6.98 -16.83
N ARG A 27 -37.23 -6.81 -17.81
CA ARG A 27 -38.41 -5.94 -17.68
C ARG A 27 -39.32 -6.39 -16.55
N ALA A 28 -39.53 -7.69 -16.40
CA ALA A 28 -40.28 -8.27 -15.28
C ALA A 28 -39.61 -8.00 -13.92
N ALA A 29 -38.29 -7.77 -13.92
CA ALA A 29 -37.51 -7.34 -12.76
C ALA A 29 -37.35 -5.81 -12.66
N GLU A 30 -38.19 -5.04 -13.36
CA GLU A 30 -38.19 -3.57 -13.40
C GLU A 30 -36.90 -2.94 -13.94
N VAL A 31 -36.09 -3.70 -14.67
CA VAL A 31 -34.89 -3.21 -15.35
C VAL A 31 -35.15 -3.12 -16.85
N GLN A 32 -35.06 -1.91 -17.42
CA GLN A 32 -35.18 -1.69 -18.86
C GLN A 32 -33.78 -1.52 -19.46
N PRO A 33 -33.23 -2.53 -20.19
CA PRO A 33 -31.94 -2.40 -20.84
C PRO A 33 -31.91 -1.21 -21.78
N CYS A 34 -30.76 -0.54 -21.84
CA CYS A 34 -30.61 0.73 -22.55
C CYS A 34 -29.24 0.87 -23.19
N LEU A 35 -29.22 1.18 -24.49
CA LEU A 35 -28.02 1.45 -25.29
C LEU A 35 -28.04 2.88 -25.82
N VAL A 36 -26.94 3.61 -25.67
CA VAL A 36 -26.78 4.98 -26.20
C VAL A 36 -25.66 5.00 -27.23
N ALA A 37 -25.94 5.51 -28.42
CA ALA A 37 -24.93 5.74 -29.45
C ALA A 37 -24.49 7.21 -29.44
N VAL A 38 -23.18 7.42 -29.27
CA VAL A 38 -22.53 8.73 -29.29
C VAL A 38 -21.89 8.92 -30.66
N GLY A 39 -22.30 9.96 -31.38
CA GLY A 39 -21.73 10.37 -32.66
C GLY A 39 -21.32 11.85 -32.63
N MET A 40 -20.59 12.28 -33.67
CA MET A 40 -20.25 13.69 -33.84
C MET A 40 -20.35 14.15 -35.29
N GLY A 41 -20.75 15.41 -35.45
CA GLY A 41 -20.82 16.12 -36.73
C GLY A 41 -22.05 15.79 -37.57
N ASP A 42 -22.04 16.35 -38.79
CA ASP A 42 -23.14 16.26 -39.76
C ASP A 42 -22.93 15.16 -40.82
N ASP A 43 -21.76 14.51 -40.83
CA ASP A 43 -21.41 13.53 -41.86
C ASP A 43 -21.96 12.13 -41.53
N HIS A 44 -22.93 11.70 -42.34
CA HIS A 44 -23.82 10.56 -42.16
C HIS A 44 -23.17 9.16 -42.30
N GLY A 45 -21.84 9.04 -42.14
CA GLY A 45 -21.11 7.78 -42.33
C GLY A 45 -21.56 6.65 -41.40
N TRP A 46 -21.99 6.99 -40.18
CA TRP A 46 -22.48 6.06 -39.16
C TRP A 46 -24.02 5.98 -39.09
N ASP A 47 -24.76 6.81 -39.83
CA ASP A 47 -26.23 6.89 -39.78
C ASP A 47 -26.93 5.62 -40.25
N VAL A 48 -26.31 4.88 -41.18
CA VAL A 48 -26.83 3.57 -41.60
C VAL A 48 -26.65 2.54 -40.49
N TYR A 49 -25.51 2.59 -39.77
CA TYR A 49 -25.21 1.67 -38.67
C TYR A 49 -26.12 1.93 -37.47
N THR A 50 -26.30 3.19 -37.06
CA THR A 50 -27.17 3.54 -35.93
C THR A 50 -28.64 3.28 -36.22
N ARG A 51 -29.12 3.51 -37.44
CA ARG A 51 -30.49 3.11 -37.85
C ARG A 51 -30.70 1.60 -37.78
N ASN A 52 -29.70 0.81 -38.12
CA ASN A 52 -29.79 -0.65 -38.00
C ASN A 52 -29.75 -1.10 -36.54
N GLN A 53 -28.93 -0.46 -35.69
CA GLN A 53 -28.89 -0.70 -34.25
C GLN A 53 -30.21 -0.34 -33.58
N GLU A 54 -30.81 0.80 -33.92
CA GLU A 54 -32.12 1.24 -33.42
C GLU A 54 -33.21 0.22 -33.75
N LYS A 55 -33.30 -0.21 -35.02
CA LYS A 55 -34.25 -1.25 -35.46
C LYS A 55 -34.02 -2.57 -34.71
N ALA A 56 -32.76 -2.98 -34.54
CA ALA A 56 -32.43 -4.22 -33.84
C ALA A 56 -32.80 -4.14 -32.36
N CYS A 57 -32.50 -3.02 -31.69
CA CYS A 57 -32.85 -2.78 -30.28
C CYS A 57 -34.37 -2.80 -30.09
N ALA A 58 -35.11 -2.11 -30.95
CA ALA A 58 -36.57 -2.09 -30.92
C ALA A 58 -37.18 -3.49 -31.07
N ALA A 59 -36.62 -4.32 -31.97
CA ALA A 59 -37.09 -5.68 -32.20
C ALA A 59 -36.94 -6.62 -30.99
N VAL A 60 -35.98 -6.36 -30.09
CA VAL A 60 -35.76 -7.17 -28.87
C VAL A 60 -36.16 -6.44 -27.58
N GLY A 61 -36.67 -5.21 -27.67
CA GLY A 61 -37.14 -4.45 -26.51
C GLY A 61 -36.05 -3.68 -25.73
N ILE A 62 -34.90 -3.40 -26.33
CA ILE A 62 -33.85 -2.56 -25.71
C ILE A 62 -34.15 -1.08 -26.01
N ARG A 63 -34.10 -0.21 -24.99
CA ARG A 63 -34.23 1.24 -25.16
C ARG A 63 -32.99 1.76 -25.88
N TYR A 64 -33.17 2.61 -26.89
CA TYR A 64 -32.09 3.15 -27.69
C TYR A 64 -32.30 4.63 -27.98
N TRP A 65 -31.23 5.42 -27.91
CA TRP A 65 -31.20 6.77 -28.50
C TRP A 65 -29.79 7.16 -28.93
N ARG A 66 -29.72 8.28 -29.65
CA ARG A 66 -28.50 8.85 -30.19
C ARG A 66 -28.19 10.18 -29.49
N GLU A 67 -26.94 10.36 -29.10
CA GLU A 67 -26.37 11.63 -28.66
C GLU A 67 -25.41 12.09 -29.76
N ASN A 68 -25.66 13.25 -30.35
CA ASN A 68 -24.79 13.81 -31.40
C ASN A 68 -24.20 15.13 -30.92
N LEU A 69 -22.87 15.23 -30.90
CA LEU A 69 -22.19 16.51 -30.69
C LEU A 69 -22.02 17.23 -32.03
N LEU A 70 -21.94 18.56 -31.96
CA LEU A 70 -21.67 19.39 -33.13
C LEU A 70 -20.26 19.10 -33.69
N SER A 71 -20.05 19.41 -34.97
CA SER A 71 -18.78 19.14 -35.66
C SER A 71 -17.60 19.95 -35.14
N ASP A 72 -17.85 21.05 -34.42
CA ASP A 72 -16.86 21.89 -33.75
C ASP A 72 -16.60 21.49 -32.28
N ALA A 73 -17.27 20.43 -31.79
CA ALA A 73 -17.09 19.94 -30.43
C ALA A 73 -15.65 19.44 -30.20
N THR A 74 -15.14 19.72 -29.00
CA THR A 74 -13.78 19.37 -28.60
C THR A 74 -13.70 17.98 -27.98
N GLN A 75 -12.47 17.48 -27.77
CA GLN A 75 -12.24 16.25 -27.02
C GLN A 75 -12.82 16.32 -25.58
N GLU A 76 -12.84 17.52 -24.99
CA GLU A 76 -13.37 17.75 -23.64
C GLU A 76 -14.90 17.66 -23.62
N ASP A 77 -15.58 18.15 -24.66
CA ASP A 77 -17.03 18.03 -24.80
C ASP A 77 -17.46 16.56 -24.95
N LEU A 78 -16.73 15.80 -25.77
CA LEU A 78 -16.93 14.36 -25.92
C LEU A 78 -16.68 13.60 -24.60
N ALA A 79 -15.64 13.97 -23.87
CA ALA A 79 -15.35 13.41 -22.56
C ALA A 79 -16.47 13.69 -21.55
N ALA A 80 -16.95 14.93 -21.48
CA ALA A 80 -18.03 15.34 -20.58
C ALA A 80 -19.35 14.60 -20.88
N LEU A 81 -19.68 14.40 -22.16
CA LEU A 81 -20.83 13.60 -22.58
C LEU A 81 -20.70 12.13 -22.12
N ILE A 82 -19.53 11.52 -22.35
CA ILE A 82 -19.26 10.13 -21.95
C ILE A 82 -19.34 10.00 -20.41
N GLU A 83 -18.82 10.95 -19.65
CA GLU A 83 -18.92 10.95 -18.19
C GLU A 83 -20.36 11.06 -17.68
N ARG A 84 -21.18 11.89 -18.32
CA ARG A 84 -22.62 11.97 -18.03
C ARG A 84 -23.32 10.63 -18.27
N LEU A 85 -23.05 9.97 -19.39
CA LEU A 85 -23.64 8.66 -19.71
C LEU A 85 -23.11 7.54 -18.80
N ASN A 86 -21.84 7.62 -18.38
CA ASN A 86 -21.25 6.69 -17.42
C ASN A 86 -21.95 6.75 -16.06
N THR A 87 -22.37 7.94 -15.62
CA THR A 87 -23.01 8.14 -14.31
C THR A 87 -24.52 7.91 -14.31
N ASP A 88 -25.17 7.93 -15.49
CA ASP A 88 -26.62 7.68 -15.61
C ASP A 88 -26.97 6.21 -15.37
N SER A 89 -27.66 5.91 -14.27
CA SER A 89 -28.09 4.56 -13.90
C SER A 89 -29.11 3.94 -14.86
N GLN A 90 -29.76 4.74 -15.72
CA GLN A 90 -30.66 4.24 -16.75
C GLN A 90 -29.92 3.74 -18.00
N VAL A 91 -28.64 4.08 -18.16
CA VAL A 91 -27.81 3.68 -19.31
C VAL A 91 -26.99 2.44 -18.96
N HIS A 92 -27.13 1.39 -19.76
CA HIS A 92 -26.46 0.10 -19.55
C HIS A 92 -25.37 -0.17 -20.60
N GLY A 93 -25.46 0.46 -21.77
CA GLY A 93 -24.47 0.37 -22.83
C GLY A 93 -24.24 1.70 -23.51
N ILE A 94 -22.98 1.97 -23.86
CA ILE A 94 -22.55 3.14 -24.60
C ILE A 94 -21.67 2.66 -25.75
N ILE A 95 -21.90 3.21 -26.94
CA ILE A 95 -21.06 3.01 -28.12
C ILE A 95 -20.64 4.37 -28.69
N VAL A 96 -19.34 4.55 -28.93
CA VAL A 96 -18.79 5.73 -29.61
C VAL A 96 -18.62 5.38 -31.08
N GLN A 97 -19.37 6.05 -31.96
CA GLN A 97 -19.41 5.74 -33.39
C GLN A 97 -18.17 6.27 -34.11
N SER A 98 -17.53 5.41 -34.89
CA SER A 98 -16.35 5.73 -35.69
C SER A 98 -16.70 5.92 -37.17
N PRO A 99 -15.93 6.73 -37.94
CA PRO A 99 -14.80 7.53 -37.49
C PRO A 99 -15.24 8.83 -36.79
N LEU A 100 -14.44 9.29 -35.83
CA LEU A 100 -14.57 10.65 -35.29
C LEU A 100 -13.97 11.68 -36.29
N PRO A 101 -14.41 12.96 -36.24
CA PRO A 101 -13.79 14.05 -36.97
C PRO A 101 -12.27 14.14 -36.78
N GLU A 102 -11.58 14.65 -37.80
CA GLU A 102 -10.12 14.80 -37.80
C GLU A 102 -9.65 15.67 -36.64
N GLY A 103 -8.64 15.19 -35.89
CA GLY A 103 -8.10 15.87 -34.71
C GLY A 103 -8.61 15.35 -33.35
N LEU A 104 -9.63 14.48 -33.33
CA LEU A 104 -10.16 13.88 -32.10
C LEU A 104 -9.63 12.46 -31.89
N ASP A 105 -9.27 12.15 -30.66
CA ASP A 105 -8.67 10.88 -30.29
C ASP A 105 -9.77 9.88 -29.87
N GLU A 106 -10.11 9.00 -30.82
CA GLU A 106 -11.07 7.92 -30.64
C GLU A 106 -10.66 6.95 -29.52
N ARG A 107 -9.37 6.65 -29.38
CA ARG A 107 -8.90 5.74 -28.33
C ARG A 107 -9.03 6.39 -26.95
N ALA A 108 -8.76 7.69 -26.86
CA ALA A 108 -8.98 8.44 -25.64
C ALA A 108 -10.47 8.45 -25.25
N ALA A 109 -11.38 8.63 -26.22
CA ALA A 109 -12.81 8.56 -25.98
C ALA A 109 -13.27 7.16 -25.53
N GLN A 110 -12.82 6.10 -26.21
CA GLN A 110 -13.12 4.71 -25.85
C GLN A 110 -12.59 4.34 -24.45
N ALA A 111 -11.42 4.86 -24.06
CA ALA A 111 -10.85 4.63 -22.73
C ALA A 111 -11.65 5.31 -21.60
N LEU A 112 -12.47 6.32 -21.90
CA LEU A 112 -13.34 6.99 -20.93
C LEU A 112 -14.64 6.22 -20.64
N LEU A 113 -15.06 5.31 -21.53
CA LEU A 113 -16.23 4.47 -21.30
C LEU A 113 -16.06 3.66 -20.02
N SER A 114 -17.06 3.65 -19.14
CA SER A 114 -17.03 2.78 -17.97
C SER A 114 -16.97 1.32 -18.46
N PRO A 115 -16.06 0.47 -17.94
CA PRO A 115 -15.88 -0.89 -18.45
C PRO A 115 -17.16 -1.73 -18.42
N ASP A 116 -18.08 -1.45 -17.50
CA ASP A 116 -19.37 -2.14 -17.40
C ASP A 116 -20.48 -1.61 -18.33
N LYS A 117 -20.23 -0.48 -19.02
CA LYS A 117 -21.12 0.08 -20.06
C LYS A 117 -20.47 0.08 -21.45
N ASP A 118 -19.20 -0.27 -21.56
CA ASP A 118 -18.49 -0.44 -22.82
C ASP A 118 -18.91 -1.75 -23.52
N VAL A 119 -20.06 -1.70 -24.19
CA VAL A 119 -20.68 -2.87 -24.82
C VAL A 119 -19.95 -3.35 -26.08
N GLU A 120 -19.02 -2.54 -26.61
CA GLU A 120 -18.08 -2.96 -27.64
C GLU A 120 -16.78 -3.55 -27.07
N ALA A 121 -16.57 -3.47 -25.76
CA ALA A 121 -15.39 -3.99 -25.07
C ALA A 121 -14.06 -3.49 -25.64
N VAL A 122 -14.04 -2.25 -26.13
CA VAL A 122 -12.86 -1.58 -26.70
C VAL A 122 -12.03 -0.85 -25.65
N ASN A 123 -12.58 -0.67 -24.44
CA ASN A 123 -11.86 -0.11 -23.31
C ASN A 123 -10.67 -1.03 -22.93
N PRO A 124 -9.48 -0.46 -22.64
CA PRO A 124 -8.30 -1.24 -22.22
C PRO A 124 -8.56 -2.19 -21.03
N ALA A 125 -9.45 -1.84 -20.11
CA ALA A 125 -9.82 -2.70 -18.99
C ALA A 125 -10.55 -3.96 -19.46
N ASN A 126 -11.51 -3.84 -20.39
CA ASN A 126 -12.21 -4.99 -20.95
C ASN A 126 -11.28 -5.87 -21.79
N LEU A 127 -10.39 -5.26 -22.58
CA LEU A 127 -9.35 -6.00 -23.30
C LEU A 127 -8.41 -6.76 -22.33
N GLY A 128 -8.06 -6.16 -21.19
CA GLY A 128 -7.31 -6.82 -20.13
C GLY A 128 -8.06 -7.99 -19.49
N LEU A 129 -9.38 -7.88 -19.30
CA LEU A 129 -10.23 -8.97 -18.80
C LEU A 129 -10.31 -10.13 -19.80
N VAL A 130 -10.40 -9.84 -21.10
CA VAL A 130 -10.32 -10.86 -22.16
C VAL A 130 -8.98 -11.60 -22.07
N LEU A 131 -7.86 -10.89 -21.95
CA LEU A 131 -6.53 -11.50 -21.79
C LEU A 131 -6.41 -12.41 -20.57
N GLN A 132 -7.15 -12.12 -19.49
CA GLN A 132 -7.17 -12.95 -18.30
C GLN A 132 -8.13 -14.15 -18.39
N GLY A 133 -8.94 -14.26 -19.46
CA GLY A 133 -10.02 -15.24 -19.57
C GLY A 133 -11.14 -15.01 -18.54
N ARG A 134 -11.38 -13.74 -18.17
CA ARG A 134 -12.34 -13.31 -17.14
C ARG A 134 -13.36 -12.31 -17.69
N GLU A 135 -13.57 -12.31 -19.01
CA GLU A 135 -14.40 -11.33 -19.67
C GLU A 135 -15.89 -11.51 -19.35
N ILE A 136 -16.58 -10.39 -19.11
CA ILE A 136 -18.05 -10.33 -19.16
C ILE A 136 -18.48 -9.78 -20.53
N LEU A 137 -17.76 -8.75 -21.00
CA LEU A 137 -17.93 -8.13 -22.31
C LEU A 137 -16.67 -8.40 -23.13
N ALA A 138 -16.83 -8.65 -24.42
CA ALA A 138 -15.73 -8.95 -25.34
C ALA A 138 -15.93 -8.26 -26.68
N PRO A 139 -14.84 -7.92 -27.42
CA PRO A 139 -14.95 -7.17 -28.66
C PRO A 139 -15.94 -7.79 -29.64
N CYS A 140 -16.93 -7.00 -30.07
CA CYS A 140 -18.10 -7.51 -30.79
C CYS A 140 -17.72 -8.29 -32.05
N THR A 141 -16.75 -7.80 -32.82
CA THR A 141 -16.24 -8.46 -34.02
C THR A 141 -15.51 -9.77 -33.71
N ALA A 142 -14.64 -9.77 -32.70
CA ALA A 142 -13.92 -10.98 -32.29
C ALA A 142 -14.89 -12.06 -31.78
N ARG A 143 -15.83 -11.69 -30.90
CA ARG A 143 -16.86 -12.61 -30.39
C ARG A 143 -17.80 -13.10 -31.50
N SER A 144 -18.09 -12.25 -32.49
CA SER A 144 -18.87 -12.66 -33.68
C SER A 144 -18.16 -13.76 -34.46
N ALA A 145 -16.84 -13.64 -34.68
CA ALA A 145 -16.07 -14.65 -35.38
C ALA A 145 -16.03 -15.98 -34.60
N VAL A 146 -15.86 -15.94 -33.27
CA VAL A 146 -15.95 -17.13 -32.41
C VAL A 146 -17.33 -17.77 -32.49
N ALA A 147 -18.41 -16.99 -32.42
CA ALA A 147 -19.77 -17.51 -32.50
C ALA A 147 -20.06 -18.21 -33.83
N LEU A 148 -19.50 -17.71 -34.94
CA LEU A 148 -19.61 -18.39 -36.24
C LEU A 148 -18.75 -19.66 -36.31
N ALA A 149 -17.56 -19.66 -35.69
CA ALA A 149 -16.74 -20.86 -35.57
C ALA A 149 -17.46 -21.95 -34.75
N GLU A 150 -18.07 -21.59 -33.61
CA GLU A 150 -18.89 -22.49 -32.78
C GLU A 150 -20.11 -23.01 -33.56
N ALA A 151 -20.79 -22.16 -34.34
CA ALA A 151 -21.90 -22.58 -35.19
C ALA A 151 -21.47 -23.54 -36.31
N ALA A 152 -20.21 -23.42 -36.76
CA ALA A 152 -19.67 -24.26 -37.83
C ALA A 152 -19.14 -25.60 -37.32
N LEU A 153 -18.43 -25.61 -36.18
CA LEU A 153 -17.64 -26.74 -35.68
C LEU A 153 -18.17 -27.34 -34.36
N GLY A 154 -19.03 -26.62 -33.63
CA GLY A 154 -19.46 -27.00 -32.29
C GLY A 154 -18.41 -26.62 -31.23
N ASP A 155 -17.93 -27.62 -30.50
CA ASP A 155 -16.90 -27.45 -29.47
C ASP A 155 -15.53 -27.18 -30.12
N LEU A 156 -14.84 -26.12 -29.67
CA LEU A 156 -13.57 -25.68 -30.24
C LEU A 156 -12.33 -26.26 -29.53
N ARG A 157 -12.52 -27.08 -28.47
CA ARG A 157 -11.42 -27.66 -27.71
C ARG A 157 -10.53 -28.54 -28.60
N GLY A 158 -9.23 -28.22 -28.62
CA GLY A 158 -8.20 -28.94 -29.38
C GLY A 158 -8.20 -28.66 -30.89
N VAL A 159 -9.06 -27.77 -31.39
CA VAL A 159 -9.07 -27.38 -32.81
C VAL A 159 -7.83 -26.53 -33.13
N ASP A 160 -7.03 -26.96 -34.10
CA ASP A 160 -5.87 -26.20 -34.55
C ASP A 160 -6.31 -24.99 -35.37
N THR A 161 -6.14 -23.80 -34.79
CA THR A 161 -6.68 -22.55 -35.29
C THR A 161 -5.58 -21.56 -35.65
N VAL A 162 -5.66 -20.96 -36.84
CA VAL A 162 -4.80 -19.85 -37.26
C VAL A 162 -5.62 -18.57 -37.37
N VAL A 163 -5.20 -17.55 -36.64
CA VAL A 163 -5.72 -16.17 -36.76
C VAL A 163 -4.75 -15.36 -37.61
N VAL A 164 -5.20 -14.86 -38.75
CA VAL A 164 -4.41 -13.99 -39.63
C VAL A 164 -4.82 -12.54 -39.39
N GLY A 165 -3.97 -11.79 -38.68
CA GLY A 165 -4.22 -10.43 -38.24
C GLY A 165 -4.07 -10.31 -36.72
N ALA A 166 -3.25 -9.34 -36.27
CA ALA A 166 -2.93 -9.13 -34.85
C ALA A 166 -3.30 -7.72 -34.36
N SER A 167 -4.39 -7.16 -34.89
CA SER A 167 -4.91 -5.85 -34.49
C SER A 167 -5.37 -5.84 -33.03
N VAL A 168 -5.32 -4.67 -32.39
CA VAL A 168 -5.63 -4.50 -30.95
C VAL A 168 -7.08 -4.87 -30.63
N ILE A 169 -8.01 -4.52 -31.51
CA ILE A 169 -9.46 -4.65 -31.26
C ILE A 169 -10.09 -5.90 -31.88
N VAL A 170 -9.42 -6.60 -32.81
CA VAL A 170 -9.93 -7.83 -33.43
C VAL A 170 -8.96 -8.99 -33.25
N GLY A 171 -7.77 -8.93 -33.85
CA GLY A 171 -6.88 -10.09 -33.95
C GLY A 171 -6.41 -10.64 -32.61
N ARG A 172 -5.89 -9.78 -31.73
CA ARG A 172 -5.41 -10.16 -30.39
C ARG A 172 -6.53 -10.67 -29.48
N PRO A 173 -7.67 -9.97 -29.30
CA PRO A 173 -8.75 -10.47 -28.47
C PRO A 173 -9.38 -11.73 -29.07
N LEU A 174 -9.50 -11.85 -30.39
CA LEU A 174 -9.98 -13.07 -31.04
C LEU A 174 -9.12 -14.29 -30.69
N ALA A 175 -7.80 -14.17 -30.81
CA ALA A 175 -6.88 -15.24 -30.46
C ALA A 175 -7.07 -15.70 -29.01
N GLN A 176 -7.23 -14.74 -28.10
CA GLN A 176 -7.47 -15.04 -26.69
C GLN A 176 -8.83 -15.71 -26.45
N LEU A 177 -9.91 -15.25 -27.10
CA LEU A 177 -11.23 -15.86 -26.95
C LEU A 177 -11.23 -17.32 -27.43
N LEU A 178 -10.49 -17.62 -28.50
CA LEU A 178 -10.30 -18.98 -29.00
C LEU A 178 -9.48 -19.84 -28.04
N LEU A 179 -8.42 -19.28 -27.44
CA LEU A 179 -7.65 -19.95 -26.38
C LEU A 179 -8.54 -20.26 -25.17
N SER A 180 -9.38 -19.31 -24.74
CA SER A 180 -10.37 -19.51 -23.66
C SER A 180 -11.40 -20.59 -24.02
N ALA A 181 -11.74 -20.75 -25.30
CA ALA A 181 -12.59 -21.84 -25.79
C ALA A 181 -11.84 -23.19 -25.92
N GLY A 182 -10.54 -23.21 -25.62
CA GLY A 182 -9.68 -24.40 -25.59
C GLY A 182 -9.09 -24.80 -26.95
N ALA A 183 -9.13 -23.92 -27.96
CA ALA A 183 -8.46 -24.15 -29.23
C ALA A 183 -6.93 -24.00 -29.11
N THR A 184 -6.17 -24.68 -29.97
CA THR A 184 -4.75 -24.40 -30.16
C THR A 184 -4.62 -23.23 -31.13
N VAL A 185 -4.03 -22.10 -30.73
CA VAL A 185 -4.07 -20.88 -31.54
C VAL A 185 -2.67 -20.43 -31.99
N THR A 186 -2.51 -20.24 -33.31
CA THR A 186 -1.37 -19.55 -33.93
C THR A 186 -1.81 -18.20 -34.45
N VAL A 187 -1.09 -17.13 -34.10
CA VAL A 187 -1.39 -15.77 -34.58
C VAL A 187 -0.38 -15.35 -35.63
N CYS A 188 -0.84 -15.09 -36.85
CA CYS A 188 -0.05 -14.58 -37.96
C CYS A 188 -0.26 -13.06 -38.13
N HIS A 189 0.77 -12.37 -38.59
CA HIS A 189 0.79 -10.93 -38.86
C HIS A 189 1.69 -10.60 -40.05
N ILE A 190 1.89 -9.31 -40.32
CA ILE A 190 2.65 -8.82 -41.48
C ILE A 190 4.09 -9.34 -41.56
N ASP A 191 4.70 -9.68 -40.43
CA ASP A 191 6.09 -10.18 -40.34
C ASP A 191 6.17 -11.72 -40.29
N THR A 192 5.03 -12.42 -40.40
CA THR A 192 5.02 -13.88 -40.45
C THR A 192 5.72 -14.37 -41.71
N ARG A 193 6.77 -15.16 -41.53
CA ARG A 193 7.46 -15.85 -42.62
C ARG A 193 6.63 -17.03 -43.06
N ASP A 194 6.41 -17.15 -44.37
CA ASP A 194 5.63 -18.25 -44.97
C ASP A 194 4.25 -18.42 -44.31
N LEU A 195 3.39 -17.41 -44.47
CA LEU A 195 2.01 -17.43 -43.99
C LEU A 195 1.26 -18.71 -44.42
N GLN A 196 1.52 -19.18 -45.63
CA GLN A 196 0.90 -20.36 -46.20
C GLN A 196 1.25 -21.65 -45.45
N ALA A 197 2.50 -21.80 -44.98
CA ALA A 197 2.89 -22.96 -44.18
C ALA A 197 2.08 -23.07 -42.87
N HIS A 198 1.69 -21.94 -42.28
CA HIS A 198 0.85 -21.91 -41.09
C HIS A 198 -0.62 -22.21 -41.41
N THR A 199 -1.22 -21.47 -42.36
CA THR A 199 -2.65 -21.61 -42.67
C THR A 199 -3.01 -22.98 -43.26
N ARG A 200 -2.07 -23.65 -43.95
CA ARG A 200 -2.28 -25.00 -44.51
C ARG A 200 -2.35 -26.13 -43.47
N GLN A 201 -1.93 -25.88 -42.23
CA GLN A 201 -1.96 -26.88 -41.17
C GLN A 201 -3.25 -26.79 -40.33
N ALA A 202 -3.90 -25.62 -40.33
CA ALA A 202 -5.03 -25.32 -39.47
C ALA A 202 -6.34 -25.99 -39.92
N ASP A 203 -7.13 -26.42 -38.94
CA ASP A 203 -8.51 -26.86 -39.10
C ASP A 203 -9.48 -25.68 -39.18
N LEU A 204 -9.13 -24.56 -38.54
CA LEU A 204 -9.87 -23.30 -38.57
C LEU A 204 -8.94 -22.14 -38.93
N VAL A 205 -9.30 -21.37 -39.96
CA VAL A 205 -8.58 -20.14 -40.34
C VAL A 205 -9.51 -18.95 -40.19
N ILE A 206 -9.13 -17.96 -39.38
CA ILE A 206 -9.88 -16.71 -39.22
C ILE A 206 -9.03 -15.53 -39.72
N VAL A 207 -9.57 -14.75 -40.64
CA VAL A 207 -8.82 -13.71 -41.36
C VAL A 207 -9.38 -12.33 -41.05
N ALA A 208 -8.55 -11.43 -40.53
CA ALA A 208 -8.91 -10.08 -40.08
C ALA A 208 -7.78 -9.08 -40.35
N VAL A 209 -7.45 -8.88 -41.62
CA VAL A 209 -6.34 -8.03 -42.08
C VAL A 209 -6.79 -6.77 -42.83
N GLY A 210 -8.02 -6.74 -43.34
CA GLY A 210 -8.54 -5.62 -44.14
C GLY A 210 -7.81 -5.48 -45.48
N LYS A 211 -7.54 -6.62 -46.14
CA LYS A 211 -6.90 -6.68 -47.45
C LYS A 211 -7.62 -7.71 -48.32
N ALA A 212 -8.32 -7.20 -49.33
CA ALA A 212 -9.14 -8.01 -50.21
C ALA A 212 -8.39 -9.19 -50.85
N GLY A 213 -8.94 -10.41 -50.70
CA GLY A 213 -8.46 -11.62 -51.36
C GLY A 213 -7.02 -12.03 -51.01
N LEU A 214 -6.49 -11.65 -49.85
CA LEU A 214 -5.15 -12.05 -49.42
C LEU A 214 -5.01 -13.57 -49.29
N ILE A 215 -6.04 -14.24 -48.78
CA ILE A 215 -6.03 -15.69 -48.53
C ILE A 215 -6.69 -16.41 -49.70
N GLY A 216 -5.89 -17.14 -50.48
CA GLY A 216 -6.33 -17.92 -51.65
C GLY A 216 -6.55 -19.42 -51.36
N PRO A 217 -7.04 -20.20 -52.34
CA PRO A 217 -7.32 -21.64 -52.19
C PRO A 217 -6.11 -22.45 -51.74
N ASP A 218 -4.93 -22.06 -52.22
CA ASP A 218 -3.66 -22.68 -51.89
C ASP A 218 -3.23 -22.45 -50.44
N HIS A 219 -3.82 -21.49 -49.72
CA HIS A 219 -3.52 -21.23 -48.30
C HIS A 219 -4.27 -22.16 -47.35
N ILE A 220 -5.31 -22.85 -47.83
CA ILE A 220 -6.29 -23.53 -46.98
C ILE A 220 -6.08 -25.05 -47.02
N LYS A 221 -6.09 -25.68 -45.84
CA LYS A 221 -6.12 -27.14 -45.70
C LYS A 221 -7.43 -27.68 -46.29
N PRO A 222 -7.41 -28.70 -47.17
CA PRO A 222 -8.64 -29.33 -47.63
C PRO A 222 -9.51 -29.79 -46.46
N GLY A 223 -10.76 -29.32 -46.44
CA GLY A 223 -11.70 -29.61 -45.36
C GLY A 223 -11.66 -28.67 -44.15
N ALA A 224 -10.82 -27.63 -44.15
CA ALA A 224 -10.82 -26.61 -43.08
C ALA A 224 -12.07 -25.72 -43.11
N THR A 225 -12.35 -25.10 -41.97
CA THR A 225 -13.33 -24.02 -41.83
C THR A 225 -12.66 -22.66 -41.94
N VAL A 226 -13.27 -21.74 -42.68
CA VAL A 226 -12.71 -20.39 -42.91
C VAL A 226 -13.73 -19.33 -42.48
N ILE A 227 -13.31 -18.44 -41.58
CA ILE A 227 -14.08 -17.28 -41.13
C ILE A 227 -13.40 -16.01 -41.64
N ASP A 228 -14.09 -15.29 -42.50
CA ASP A 228 -13.65 -14.03 -43.09
C ASP A 228 -14.28 -12.85 -42.33
N VAL A 229 -13.43 -12.12 -41.60
CA VAL A 229 -13.81 -10.93 -40.83
C VAL A 229 -13.68 -9.66 -41.68
N GLY A 230 -12.92 -9.73 -42.77
CA GLY A 230 -12.58 -8.59 -43.61
C GLY A 230 -13.79 -7.92 -44.23
N ILE A 231 -13.77 -6.58 -44.29
CA ILE A 231 -14.74 -5.78 -45.03
C ILE A 231 -13.96 -4.78 -45.87
N ASN A 232 -13.88 -5.05 -47.17
CA ASN A 232 -13.17 -4.23 -48.14
C ASN A 232 -14.19 -3.69 -49.17
N ARG A 233 -14.19 -2.37 -49.38
CA ARG A 233 -15.07 -1.72 -50.38
C ARG A 233 -14.27 -1.48 -51.67
N LEU A 234 -14.56 -2.25 -52.71
CA LEU A 234 -13.92 -2.11 -54.02
C LEU A 234 -14.88 -1.45 -55.00
N ARG A 235 -14.39 -0.53 -55.82
CA ARG A 235 -15.16 0.05 -56.91
C ARG A 235 -15.01 -0.83 -58.15
N GLY A 236 -16.09 -1.43 -58.62
CA GLY A 236 -16.11 -2.22 -59.85
C GLY A 236 -15.95 -1.34 -61.09
N GLU A 237 -15.64 -1.99 -62.22
CA GLU A 237 -15.58 -1.36 -63.54
C GLU A 237 -16.93 -0.74 -63.97
N ASP A 238 -18.03 -1.22 -63.38
CA ASP A 238 -19.40 -0.71 -63.52
C ASP A 238 -19.67 0.56 -62.65
N GLY A 239 -18.65 1.06 -61.94
CA GLY A 239 -18.75 2.19 -61.02
C GLY A 239 -19.42 1.87 -59.68
N LYS A 240 -19.94 0.64 -59.49
CA LYS A 240 -20.62 0.22 -58.26
C LYS A 240 -19.61 -0.21 -57.19
N VAL A 241 -19.89 0.12 -55.94
CA VAL A 241 -19.08 -0.33 -54.81
C VAL A 241 -19.54 -1.73 -54.40
N ARG A 242 -18.63 -2.70 -54.46
CA ARG A 242 -18.83 -4.07 -53.98
C ARG A 242 -18.08 -4.26 -52.67
N THR A 243 -18.73 -4.93 -51.71
CA THR A 243 -18.11 -5.31 -50.44
C THR A 243 -17.57 -6.73 -50.59
N VAL A 244 -16.26 -6.91 -50.39
CA VAL A 244 -15.57 -8.20 -50.44
C VAL A 244 -14.75 -8.42 -49.16
N GLY A 245 -14.45 -9.68 -48.85
CA GLY A 245 -13.69 -10.04 -47.66
C GLY A 245 -12.18 -10.14 -47.91
N ASP A 246 -11.45 -10.59 -46.90
CA ASP A 246 -10.00 -10.82 -46.97
C ASP A 246 -9.65 -12.16 -47.64
N VAL A 247 -10.65 -13.02 -47.87
CA VAL A 247 -10.51 -14.36 -48.46
C VAL A 247 -11.03 -14.37 -49.90
N ASP A 248 -10.29 -15.01 -50.81
CA ASP A 248 -10.72 -15.20 -52.19
C ASP A 248 -11.92 -16.17 -52.26
N PRO A 249 -13.01 -15.84 -52.98
CA PRO A 249 -14.16 -16.73 -53.15
C PRO A 249 -13.84 -18.16 -53.63
N ALA A 250 -12.75 -18.35 -54.39
CA ALA A 250 -12.31 -19.67 -54.85
C ALA A 250 -11.92 -20.61 -53.69
N VAL A 251 -11.67 -20.08 -52.49
CA VAL A 251 -11.48 -20.90 -51.27
C VAL A 251 -12.67 -21.81 -50.99
N ALA A 252 -13.87 -21.45 -51.46
CA ALA A 252 -15.06 -22.29 -51.35
C ALA A 252 -14.93 -23.64 -52.10
N GLU A 253 -13.95 -23.81 -52.99
CA GLU A 253 -13.71 -25.09 -53.67
C GLU A 253 -12.87 -26.07 -52.82
N VAL A 254 -12.18 -25.57 -51.78
CA VAL A 254 -11.23 -26.33 -50.95
C VAL A 254 -11.72 -26.49 -49.51
N ALA A 255 -12.30 -25.43 -48.93
CA ALA A 255 -12.79 -25.42 -47.55
C ALA A 255 -14.02 -26.33 -47.36
N ALA A 256 -14.20 -26.88 -46.17
CA ALA A 256 -15.45 -27.53 -45.80
C ALA A 256 -16.56 -26.51 -45.51
N ALA A 257 -16.21 -25.37 -44.92
CA ALA A 257 -17.13 -24.29 -44.60
C ALA A 257 -16.48 -22.91 -44.74
N LEU A 258 -17.26 -21.91 -45.18
CA LEU A 258 -16.79 -20.54 -45.42
C LEU A 258 -17.85 -19.53 -44.99
N SER A 259 -17.48 -18.50 -44.22
CA SER A 259 -18.39 -17.38 -43.95
C SER A 259 -18.43 -16.40 -45.14
N PRO A 260 -19.61 -15.99 -45.63
CA PRO A 260 -19.71 -15.05 -46.76
C PRO A 260 -19.38 -13.62 -46.35
N VAL A 261 -18.88 -12.82 -47.28
CA VAL A 261 -18.78 -11.36 -47.14
C VAL A 261 -19.51 -10.69 -48.31
N PRO A 262 -20.57 -9.87 -48.07
CA PRO A 262 -21.23 -9.63 -46.78
C PRO A 262 -22.12 -10.81 -46.33
N GLY A 263 -22.50 -10.84 -45.05
CA GLY A 263 -23.49 -11.80 -44.51
C GLY A 263 -22.94 -12.79 -43.49
N GLY A 264 -21.62 -12.84 -43.29
CA GLY A 264 -20.96 -13.60 -42.23
C GLY A 264 -20.79 -12.75 -40.97
N VAL A 265 -19.54 -12.45 -40.59
CA VAL A 265 -19.19 -11.80 -39.33
C VAL A 265 -19.90 -10.45 -39.14
N GLY A 266 -19.95 -9.61 -40.18
CA GLY A 266 -20.61 -8.30 -40.11
C GLY A 266 -22.12 -8.35 -39.83
N ALA A 267 -22.81 -9.46 -40.11
CA ALA A 267 -24.23 -9.63 -39.78
C ALA A 267 -24.48 -9.96 -38.29
N MET A 268 -23.43 -10.38 -37.58
CA MET A 268 -23.45 -10.78 -36.18
C MET A 268 -23.11 -9.65 -35.23
N THR A 269 -22.29 -8.69 -35.66
CA THR A 269 -21.74 -7.64 -34.77
C THR A 269 -22.81 -6.86 -34.02
N THR A 270 -23.90 -6.48 -34.69
CA THR A 270 -25.04 -5.80 -34.04
C THR A 270 -25.72 -6.71 -33.01
N THR A 271 -25.88 -7.99 -33.31
CA THR A 271 -26.49 -8.94 -32.36
C THR A 271 -25.61 -9.14 -31.13
N ILE A 272 -24.29 -9.24 -31.30
CA ILE A 272 -23.36 -9.31 -30.17
C ILE A 272 -23.39 -8.01 -29.34
N LEU A 273 -23.49 -6.83 -29.98
CA LEU A 273 -23.63 -5.54 -29.28
C LEU A 273 -24.88 -5.52 -28.37
N LEU A 274 -26.00 -6.03 -28.88
CA LEU A 274 -27.24 -6.16 -28.13
C LEU A 274 -27.11 -7.18 -26.99
N GLU A 275 -26.48 -8.32 -27.23
CA GLU A 275 -26.18 -9.32 -26.18
C GLU A 275 -25.28 -8.74 -25.09
N SER A 276 -24.25 -7.96 -25.45
CA SER A 276 -23.39 -7.23 -24.53
C SER A 276 -24.18 -6.21 -23.71
N THR A 277 -25.10 -5.48 -24.34
CA THR A 277 -25.98 -4.52 -23.63
C THR A 277 -26.87 -5.22 -22.61
N VAL A 278 -27.44 -6.36 -22.96
CA VAL A 278 -28.25 -7.16 -22.04
C VAL A 278 -27.38 -7.79 -20.95
N ALA A 279 -26.19 -8.29 -21.28
CA ALA A 279 -25.26 -8.82 -20.28
C ALA A 279 -24.82 -7.73 -19.28
N ALA A 280 -24.57 -6.51 -19.76
CA ALA A 280 -24.29 -5.35 -18.92
C ALA A 280 -25.49 -4.99 -18.04
N ALA A 281 -26.70 -4.98 -18.59
CA ALA A 281 -27.93 -4.75 -17.84
C ALA A 281 -28.19 -5.84 -16.79
N GLU A 282 -28.00 -7.12 -17.12
CA GLU A 282 -28.11 -8.22 -16.15
C GLU A 282 -27.00 -8.17 -15.10
N ALA A 283 -25.77 -7.80 -15.48
CA ALA A 283 -24.69 -7.63 -14.53
C ALA A 283 -24.99 -6.47 -13.58
N ASN A 284 -25.53 -5.36 -14.09
CA ASN A 284 -26.01 -4.24 -13.29
C ASN A 284 -27.19 -4.65 -12.39
N ALA A 285 -28.11 -5.45 -12.91
CA ALA A 285 -29.28 -5.97 -12.20
C ALA A 285 -28.96 -7.11 -11.22
N ARG A 286 -27.81 -7.81 -11.35
CA ARG A 286 -27.26 -8.79 -10.39
C ARG A 286 -26.32 -8.12 -9.37
N ARG A 287 -25.68 -7.03 -9.80
CA ARG A 287 -25.17 -5.94 -8.97
C ARG A 287 -26.32 -5.10 -8.38
N ALA A 288 -27.57 -5.46 -8.64
CA ALA A 288 -28.65 -5.21 -7.71
C ALA A 288 -29.01 -6.58 -7.14
N PRO A 289 -29.04 -6.69 -5.82
CA PRO A 289 -30.37 -6.98 -5.33
C PRO A 289 -30.59 -5.95 -4.27
N ALA A 290 -31.43 -4.95 -4.51
CA ALA A 290 -32.11 -4.35 -3.38
C ALA A 290 -32.94 -5.48 -2.77
N MET A 291 -32.38 -6.17 -1.77
CA MET A 291 -33.22 -6.92 -0.86
C MET A 291 -34.18 -5.85 -0.33
N GLY A 292 -35.48 -6.01 -0.55
CA GLY A 292 -36.46 -5.10 0.05
C GLY A 292 -36.59 -5.41 1.54
N ALA A 293 -37.27 -4.56 2.30
CA ALA A 293 -37.57 -4.82 3.71
C ALA A 293 -38.17 -6.23 3.93
N ALA A 294 -39.03 -6.70 3.02
CA ALA A 294 -39.66 -8.03 3.07
C ALA A 294 -38.69 -9.20 2.77
N GLY A 295 -37.62 -8.96 2.00
CA GLY A 295 -36.56 -9.94 1.80
C GLY A 295 -35.66 -10.03 3.02
N MET A 296 -35.36 -8.88 3.64
CA MET A 296 -34.55 -8.79 4.86
C MET A 296 -35.26 -9.40 6.07
N ALA A 297 -36.56 -9.15 6.21
CA ALA A 297 -37.37 -9.75 7.26
C ALA A 297 -37.39 -11.28 7.16
N ARG A 298 -37.47 -11.84 5.95
CA ARG A 298 -37.38 -13.28 5.71
C ARG A 298 -36.00 -13.84 6.04
N LEU A 299 -34.94 -13.12 5.67
CA LEU A 299 -33.56 -13.52 5.97
C LEU A 299 -33.29 -13.58 7.47
N LEU A 300 -33.84 -12.61 8.23
CA LEU A 300 -33.64 -12.48 9.67
C LEU A 300 -34.65 -13.29 10.51
N GLY A 301 -35.60 -13.99 9.88
CA GLY A 301 -36.57 -14.85 10.55
C GLY A 301 -37.42 -14.11 11.60
N GLU A 302 -37.62 -14.72 12.77
CA GLU A 302 -38.44 -14.14 13.86
C GLU A 302 -37.89 -12.80 14.38
N ALA A 303 -36.57 -12.62 14.36
CA ALA A 303 -35.94 -11.35 14.72
C ALA A 303 -36.24 -10.25 13.68
N GLY A 304 -36.34 -10.62 12.40
CA GLY A 304 -36.72 -9.72 11.32
C GLY A 304 -38.15 -9.20 11.43
N ALA A 305 -39.09 -10.04 11.89
CA ALA A 305 -40.50 -9.69 12.03
C ALA A 305 -40.78 -8.62 13.11
N GLN A 306 -39.85 -8.42 14.03
CA GLN A 306 -39.96 -7.44 15.13
C GLN A 306 -39.27 -6.10 14.82
N LEU A 307 -38.54 -6.01 13.70
CA LEU A 307 -37.81 -4.80 13.33
C LEU A 307 -38.71 -3.83 12.54
N PRO A 308 -38.56 -2.51 12.75
CA PRO A 308 -39.29 -1.50 11.98
C PRO A 308 -39.03 -1.65 10.47
N PRO A 309 -40.05 -1.43 9.61
CA PRO A 309 -39.89 -1.49 8.15
C PRO A 309 -38.75 -0.63 7.63
N GLU A 310 -38.55 0.56 8.20
CA GLU A 310 -37.50 1.49 7.80
C GLU A 310 -36.09 0.95 8.12
N LEU A 311 -35.96 0.20 9.22
CA LEU A 311 -34.71 -0.42 9.63
C LEU A 311 -34.40 -1.66 8.79
N LEU A 312 -35.42 -2.46 8.48
CA LEU A 312 -35.30 -3.58 7.54
C LEU A 312 -34.87 -3.09 6.17
N GLU A 313 -35.47 -2.01 5.67
CA GLU A 313 -35.13 -1.39 4.39
C GLU A 313 -33.73 -0.80 4.36
N ARG A 314 -33.23 -0.34 5.51
CA ARG A 314 -31.86 0.15 5.66
C ARG A 314 -30.85 -1.01 5.72
N LEU A 315 -31.13 -2.06 6.50
CA LEU A 315 -30.30 -3.27 6.55
C LEU A 315 -30.20 -3.94 5.18
N ALA A 316 -31.31 -3.93 4.45
CA ALA A 316 -31.37 -4.48 3.11
C ALA A 316 -30.52 -3.67 2.14
N ARG A 317 -30.61 -2.33 2.14
CA ARG A 317 -29.69 -1.44 1.38
C ARG A 317 -28.21 -1.66 1.71
N LEU A 318 -27.87 -1.87 2.99
CA LEU A 318 -26.50 -2.09 3.43
C LEU A 318 -25.94 -3.43 2.94
N LEU A 319 -26.71 -4.51 3.09
CA LEU A 319 -26.34 -5.83 2.58
C LEU A 319 -26.28 -5.85 1.04
N SER A 320 -27.17 -5.11 0.37
CA SER A 320 -27.11 -4.87 -1.08
C SER A 320 -25.80 -4.19 -1.48
N ALA A 321 -25.41 -3.10 -0.82
CA ALA A 321 -24.14 -2.41 -1.10
C ALA A 321 -22.91 -3.34 -0.91
N HIS A 322 -23.00 -4.26 0.06
CA HIS A 322 -21.96 -5.24 0.38
C HIS A 322 -21.83 -6.39 -0.62
N ILE A 323 -22.96 -6.95 -1.08
CA ILE A 323 -22.99 -8.09 -2.01
C ILE A 323 -22.65 -7.64 -3.44
N VAL A 324 -22.97 -6.40 -3.77
CA VAL A 324 -22.83 -5.80 -5.11
C VAL A 324 -21.43 -5.22 -5.35
N GLY A 325 -20.79 -4.68 -4.30
CA GLY A 325 -19.65 -3.79 -4.44
C GLY A 325 -18.29 -4.45 -4.67
N GLY A 326 -18.14 -5.76 -4.40
CA GLY A 326 -16.82 -6.41 -4.34
C GLY A 326 -16.03 -6.43 -5.66
N SER A 327 -16.73 -6.33 -6.80
CA SER A 327 -16.21 -6.40 -8.18
C SER A 327 -15.61 -5.13 -8.79
N LEU A 328 -16.44 -4.08 -8.87
CA LEU A 328 -16.36 -3.14 -10.01
C LEU A 328 -16.52 -1.65 -9.68
N GLN A 329 -16.76 -1.27 -8.41
CA GLN A 329 -16.77 0.16 -8.03
C GLN A 329 -15.38 0.81 -8.08
N GLY A 330 -14.30 0.01 -8.07
CA GLY A 330 -12.92 0.51 -8.17
C GLY A 330 -12.57 1.21 -9.49
N LEU A 331 -13.29 0.93 -10.58
CA LEU A 331 -12.99 1.46 -11.93
C LEU A 331 -13.85 2.68 -12.34
N GLY A 332 -14.96 2.92 -11.63
CA GLY A 332 -15.87 4.06 -11.87
C GLY A 332 -15.60 5.29 -10.99
N ASN A 333 -14.79 5.16 -9.94
CA ASN A 333 -14.57 6.24 -8.99
C ASN A 333 -13.59 7.30 -9.56
N PRO A 334 -13.97 8.59 -9.63
CA PRO A 334 -13.10 9.67 -10.11
C PRO A 334 -11.76 9.75 -9.39
N LEU A 335 -11.72 9.38 -8.11
CA LEU A 335 -10.50 9.31 -7.31
C LEU A 335 -9.58 8.18 -7.82
N SER A 336 -10.12 6.97 -8.01
CA SER A 336 -9.35 5.83 -8.49
C SER A 336 -8.79 6.02 -9.91
N ARG A 337 -9.51 6.75 -10.78
CA ARG A 337 -9.03 7.06 -12.14
C ARG A 337 -7.88 8.08 -12.16
N ARG A 338 -7.82 8.97 -11.16
CA ARG A 338 -6.82 10.04 -11.09
C ARG A 338 -5.58 9.64 -10.29
N LEU A 339 -5.76 8.83 -9.25
CA LEU A 339 -4.67 8.30 -8.43
C LEU A 339 -3.62 7.59 -9.29
N GLY A 340 -2.34 7.95 -9.10
CA GLY A 340 -1.20 7.39 -9.83
C GLY A 340 -1.00 7.92 -11.27
N HIS A 341 -1.97 8.66 -11.84
CA HIS A 341 -1.89 9.18 -13.21
C HIS A 341 -1.72 10.70 -13.27
N ARG A 342 -2.43 11.43 -12.42
CA ARG A 342 -2.36 12.89 -12.32
C ARG A 342 -2.21 13.32 -10.87
N MET A 343 -1.44 14.39 -10.65
CA MET A 343 -1.27 14.98 -9.34
C MET A 343 -2.63 15.44 -8.81
N LEU A 344 -2.95 15.03 -7.58
CA LEU A 344 -4.14 15.47 -6.85
C LEU A 344 -3.74 16.39 -5.71
N VAL A 345 -4.28 17.61 -5.70
CA VAL A 345 -4.15 18.53 -4.57
C VAL A 345 -5.40 18.40 -3.71
N ILE A 346 -5.27 17.97 -2.45
CA ILE A 346 -6.39 17.87 -1.51
C ILE A 346 -6.32 18.97 -0.45
N ASP A 347 -7.34 19.04 0.41
CA ASP A 347 -7.39 20.02 1.49
C ASP A 347 -6.32 19.82 2.59
N GLY A 348 -6.36 20.68 3.59
CA GLY A 348 -5.42 20.72 4.71
C GLY A 348 -6.09 20.51 6.07
N ALA A 349 -5.49 21.05 7.13
CA ALA A 349 -5.95 20.79 8.50
C ALA A 349 -7.24 21.53 8.90
N ILE A 350 -8.38 20.87 8.70
CA ILE A 350 -9.69 21.35 9.15
C ILE A 350 -9.70 21.68 10.65
N GLY A 351 -9.16 20.78 11.50
CA GLY A 351 -9.13 21.01 12.95
C GLY A 351 -8.28 22.22 13.38
N THR A 352 -7.22 22.54 12.63
CA THR A 352 -6.40 23.73 12.91
C THR A 352 -7.17 25.00 12.54
N GLU A 353 -7.84 25.02 11.38
CA GLU A 353 -8.67 26.15 10.95
C GLU A 353 -9.86 26.40 11.88
N LEU A 354 -10.51 25.33 12.38
CA LEU A 354 -11.58 25.47 13.37
C LEU A 354 -11.07 26.02 14.71
N SER A 355 -9.90 25.57 15.15
CA SER A 355 -9.26 26.08 16.37
C SER A 355 -8.87 27.56 16.22
N ALA A 356 -8.32 27.93 15.06
CA ALA A 356 -7.99 29.32 14.72
C ALA A 356 -9.24 30.21 14.63
N ALA A 357 -10.37 29.66 14.19
CA ALA A 357 -11.68 30.31 14.23
C ALA A 357 -12.28 30.42 15.65
N GLY A 358 -11.57 29.95 16.67
CA GLY A 358 -11.93 30.12 18.08
C GLY A 358 -12.83 29.03 18.67
N LEU A 359 -13.01 27.89 17.97
CA LEU A 359 -13.78 26.77 18.50
C LEU A 359 -12.97 25.99 19.55
N SER A 360 -13.61 25.67 20.68
CA SER A 360 -12.98 24.98 21.82
C SER A 360 -13.59 23.62 22.16
N CYS A 361 -14.55 23.12 21.37
CA CYS A 361 -15.18 21.82 21.61
C CYS A 361 -14.18 20.65 21.47
N GLN A 362 -14.34 19.60 22.29
CA GLN A 362 -13.48 18.42 22.27
C GLN A 362 -14.33 17.13 22.33
N PRO A 363 -14.17 16.20 21.39
CA PRO A 363 -13.36 16.31 20.17
C PRO A 363 -13.93 17.37 19.21
N LEU A 364 -13.07 18.02 18.42
CA LEU A 364 -13.45 19.08 17.45
C LEU A 364 -14.44 18.59 16.38
N ASP A 365 -14.48 17.28 16.15
CA ASP A 365 -15.45 16.58 15.32
C ASP A 365 -16.90 16.94 15.71
N SER A 366 -17.15 17.18 17.02
CA SER A 366 -18.47 17.57 17.55
C SER A 366 -18.99 18.88 16.94
N ALA A 367 -18.10 19.72 16.40
CA ALA A 367 -18.46 20.94 15.67
C ALA A 367 -19.37 20.64 14.46
N ASN A 368 -19.37 19.42 13.92
CA ASN A 368 -20.29 19.02 12.86
C ASN A 368 -21.76 19.17 13.27
N LEU A 369 -22.05 19.03 14.56
CA LEU A 369 -23.39 19.20 15.12
C LEU A 369 -23.56 20.55 15.81
N SER A 370 -22.56 20.98 16.61
CA SER A 370 -22.69 22.20 17.42
C SER A 370 -22.42 23.49 16.64
N ASN A 371 -21.60 23.44 15.60
CA ASN A 371 -21.14 24.60 14.83
C ASN A 371 -21.03 24.30 13.32
N PRO A 372 -22.09 23.79 12.67
CA PRO A 372 -22.03 23.31 11.28
C PRO A 372 -21.62 24.40 10.29
N ASP A 373 -22.03 25.66 10.51
CA ASP A 373 -21.68 26.79 9.64
C ASP A 373 -20.17 27.07 9.64
N ALA A 374 -19.50 26.90 10.77
CA ALA A 374 -18.05 27.08 10.87
C ALA A 374 -17.30 25.99 10.10
N VAL A 375 -17.72 24.74 10.24
CA VAL A 375 -17.18 23.59 9.48
C VAL A 375 -17.40 23.78 7.98
N LEU A 376 -18.62 24.16 7.58
CA LEU A 376 -18.95 24.42 6.17
C LEU A 376 -18.13 25.58 5.59
N LYS A 377 -17.88 26.63 6.37
CA LYS A 377 -17.03 27.77 5.98
C LYS A 377 -15.58 27.31 5.72
N VAL A 378 -15.01 26.47 6.59
CA VAL A 378 -13.66 25.92 6.40
C VAL A 378 -13.58 25.07 5.13
N HIS A 379 -14.52 24.14 4.92
CA HIS A 379 -14.53 23.35 3.68
C HIS A 379 -14.64 24.23 2.44
N ARG A 380 -15.53 25.23 2.43
CA ARG A 380 -15.66 26.17 1.31
C ARG A 380 -14.39 26.98 1.06
N ALA A 381 -13.62 27.32 2.10
CA ALA A 381 -12.34 27.99 1.94
C ALA A 381 -11.33 27.11 1.22
N TYR A 382 -11.26 25.80 1.53
CA TYR A 382 -10.40 24.86 0.78
C TYR A 382 -10.86 24.65 -0.66
N VAL A 383 -12.16 24.57 -0.91
CA VAL A 383 -12.68 24.53 -2.30
C VAL A 383 -12.28 25.79 -3.07
N ALA A 384 -12.42 26.97 -2.46
CA ALA A 384 -12.01 28.23 -3.07
C ALA A 384 -10.49 28.32 -3.28
N ALA A 385 -9.70 27.69 -2.42
CA ALA A 385 -8.24 27.58 -2.56
C ALA A 385 -7.80 26.58 -3.65
N GLY A 386 -8.73 25.88 -4.32
CA GLY A 386 -8.43 24.97 -5.42
C GLY A 386 -8.21 23.51 -5.01
N ALA A 387 -8.64 23.11 -3.81
CA ALA A 387 -8.64 21.69 -3.43
C ALA A 387 -9.48 20.86 -4.41
N GLN A 388 -8.91 19.75 -4.87
CA GLN A 388 -9.51 18.82 -5.84
C GLN A 388 -10.15 17.61 -5.16
N ALA A 389 -10.05 17.51 -3.83
CA ALA A 389 -10.81 16.63 -2.96
C ALA A 389 -10.89 17.26 -1.57
N LEU A 390 -11.91 16.90 -0.79
CA LEU A 390 -12.05 17.30 0.61
C LEU A 390 -11.95 16.08 1.52
N THR A 391 -11.33 16.25 2.68
CA THR A 391 -11.46 15.35 3.82
C THR A 391 -12.63 15.80 4.70
N THR A 392 -13.22 14.89 5.48
CA THR A 392 -14.29 15.22 6.43
C THR A 392 -13.74 15.64 7.79
N ASN A 393 -14.44 16.49 8.53
CA ASN A 393 -14.12 16.79 9.93
C ASN A 393 -14.49 15.63 10.87
N THR A 394 -13.80 14.50 10.74
CA THR A 394 -14.14 13.25 11.45
C THR A 394 -12.92 12.46 11.91
N PHE A 395 -11.74 13.09 11.92
CA PHE A 395 -10.46 12.49 12.27
C PHE A 395 -10.46 11.76 13.63
N ARG A 396 -11.10 12.29 14.68
CA ARG A 396 -11.20 11.65 16.00
C ARG A 396 -12.57 11.03 16.24
N CYS A 397 -13.39 10.91 15.21
CA CYS A 397 -14.76 10.45 15.34
C CYS A 397 -14.83 8.94 15.55
N ASN A 398 -14.75 8.49 16.80
CA ASN A 398 -14.95 7.09 17.18
C ASN A 398 -15.53 6.95 18.59
N ARG A 399 -16.11 5.78 18.89
CA ARG A 399 -16.78 5.51 20.18
C ARG A 399 -15.87 5.75 21.39
N PHE A 400 -14.55 5.57 21.28
CA PHE A 400 -13.62 5.76 22.40
C PHE A 400 -13.44 7.25 22.75
N GLN A 401 -13.33 8.10 21.73
CA GLN A 401 -13.23 9.56 21.89
C GLN A 401 -14.54 10.20 22.37
N PHE A 402 -15.67 9.55 22.08
CA PHE A 402 -17.00 9.92 22.58
C PHE A 402 -17.37 9.18 23.88
N LYS A 403 -16.40 8.74 24.68
CA LYS A 403 -16.59 8.13 26.01
C LYS A 403 -17.56 6.93 26.02
N GLY A 404 -17.58 6.16 24.93
CA GLY A 404 -18.45 5.01 24.74
C GLY A 404 -19.79 5.32 24.07
N ASP A 405 -20.12 6.60 23.79
CA ASP A 405 -21.35 6.97 23.09
C ASP A 405 -21.23 6.73 21.57
N ARG A 406 -21.57 5.49 21.21
CA ARG A 406 -21.63 5.00 19.83
C ARG A 406 -22.54 5.86 18.95
N GLN A 407 -23.72 6.22 19.47
CA GLN A 407 -24.75 6.87 18.67
C GLN A 407 -24.36 8.31 18.35
N GLU A 408 -23.72 8.99 19.30
CA GLU A 408 -23.20 10.33 19.08
C GLU A 408 -22.10 10.33 18.03
N ALA A 409 -21.13 9.42 18.11
CA ALA A 409 -20.07 9.29 17.11
C ALA A 409 -20.64 9.06 15.70
N ILE A 410 -21.66 8.20 15.55
CA ILE A 410 -22.35 7.98 14.27
C ILE A 410 -23.02 9.28 13.77
N ARG A 411 -23.72 10.02 14.63
CA ARG A 411 -24.38 11.28 14.23
C ARG A 411 -23.37 12.34 13.78
N VAL A 412 -22.26 12.46 14.51
CA VAL A 412 -21.16 13.37 14.20
C VAL A 412 -20.51 13.01 12.87
N ALA A 413 -20.23 11.72 12.63
CA ALA A 413 -19.66 11.24 11.38
C ALA A 413 -20.56 11.56 10.17
N GLN A 414 -21.85 11.25 10.28
CA GLN A 414 -22.82 11.53 9.22
C GLN A 414 -22.97 13.04 8.93
N ALA A 415 -22.95 13.87 9.97
CA ALA A 415 -23.00 15.31 9.82
C ALA A 415 -21.75 15.87 9.12
N GLY A 416 -20.56 15.37 9.48
CA GLY A 416 -19.30 15.74 8.84
C GLY A 416 -19.30 15.47 7.33
N VAL A 417 -19.77 14.27 6.92
CA VAL A 417 -19.89 13.92 5.50
C VAL A 417 -20.87 14.85 4.77
N ARG A 418 -22.04 15.12 5.36
CA ARG A 418 -23.04 16.02 4.76
C ARG A 418 -22.50 17.43 4.54
N LEU A 419 -21.76 17.98 5.50
CA LEU A 419 -21.18 19.32 5.41
C LEU A 419 -20.09 19.39 4.33
N ALA A 420 -19.19 18.40 4.28
CA ALA A 420 -18.18 18.31 3.23
C ALA A 420 -18.82 18.15 1.84
N ARG A 421 -19.86 17.31 1.71
CA ARG A 421 -20.64 17.15 0.47
C ARG A 421 -21.31 18.46 0.04
N GLN A 422 -21.89 19.19 0.99
CA GLN A 422 -22.51 20.49 0.73
C GLN A 422 -21.49 21.51 0.23
N ALA A 423 -20.26 21.52 0.77
CA ALA A 423 -19.19 22.36 0.28
C ALA A 423 -18.68 21.93 -1.11
N ALA A 424 -18.52 20.63 -1.33
CA ALA A 424 -18.07 20.06 -2.59
C ALA A 424 -19.05 20.31 -3.75
N ALA A 425 -20.35 20.45 -3.45
CA ALA A 425 -21.42 20.70 -4.42
C ALA A 425 -21.39 19.73 -5.63
N GLY A 426 -21.00 18.47 -5.39
CA GLY A 426 -20.86 17.43 -6.41
C GLY A 426 -19.68 17.61 -7.39
N ARG A 427 -18.80 18.60 -7.18
CA ARG A 427 -17.70 18.93 -8.11
C ARG A 427 -16.39 18.20 -7.82
N ILE A 428 -16.14 17.89 -6.55
CA ILE A 428 -14.92 17.23 -6.10
C ILE A 428 -15.26 16.09 -5.11
N PRO A 429 -14.46 15.01 -5.07
CA PRO A 429 -14.70 13.89 -4.17
C PRO A 429 -14.55 14.28 -2.69
N VAL A 430 -15.31 13.59 -1.83
CA VAL A 430 -15.26 13.71 -0.37
C VAL A 430 -14.72 12.42 0.24
N LEU A 431 -13.63 12.53 1.00
CA LEU A 431 -12.94 11.44 1.67
C LEU A 431 -13.30 11.44 3.17
N GLY A 432 -13.80 10.31 3.66
CA GLY A 432 -13.98 10.09 5.09
C GLY A 432 -12.62 10.03 5.79
N SER A 433 -12.31 11.00 6.65
CA SER A 433 -11.10 10.99 7.48
C SER A 433 -11.33 10.15 8.73
N ILE A 434 -10.46 9.16 8.96
CA ILE A 434 -10.44 8.33 10.17
C ILE A 434 -9.01 8.29 10.70
N GLY A 435 -8.82 8.78 11.91
CA GLY A 435 -7.55 8.77 12.63
C GLY A 435 -7.38 7.58 13.58
N PRO A 436 -6.33 7.61 14.43
CA PRO A 436 -6.07 6.57 15.42
C PRO A 436 -7.24 6.38 16.39
N MET A 437 -7.48 5.14 16.79
CA MET A 437 -8.54 4.80 17.74
C MET A 437 -8.11 5.10 19.19
N GLY A 438 -6.81 5.00 19.48
CA GLY A 438 -6.21 5.28 20.78
C GLY A 438 -6.15 6.77 21.17
N PRO A 439 -5.68 7.10 22.39
CA PRO A 439 -5.49 8.48 22.83
C PRO A 439 -4.45 9.20 21.97
N THR A 440 -4.78 10.40 21.47
CA THR A 440 -3.88 11.29 20.73
C THR A 440 -3.36 12.38 21.68
N VAL A 441 -2.04 12.58 21.80
CA VAL A 441 -1.42 13.51 22.77
C VAL A 441 -1.24 14.91 22.15
N GLY A 442 -2.32 15.48 21.60
CA GLY A 442 -2.29 16.84 21.09
C GLY A 442 -1.58 17.02 19.74
N PRO A 443 -1.38 18.28 19.30
CA PRO A 443 -1.01 18.56 17.90
C PRO A 443 0.42 18.15 17.59
N GLY A 444 0.57 17.22 16.65
CA GLY A 444 1.87 16.68 16.24
C GLY A 444 2.49 15.67 17.21
N LYS A 445 1.75 15.17 18.22
CA LYS A 445 2.23 14.07 19.07
C LYS A 445 1.21 12.92 19.09
N VAL A 446 1.61 11.80 18.50
CA VAL A 446 0.88 10.54 18.68
C VAL A 446 1.38 9.92 19.98
N SER A 447 0.46 9.43 20.83
CA SER A 447 0.84 8.62 21.99
C SER A 447 1.54 7.37 21.46
N ILE A 448 2.81 7.20 21.80
CA ILE A 448 3.49 5.91 21.63
C ILE A 448 3.23 5.02 22.87
N ASP A 449 2.56 5.56 23.90
CA ASP A 449 2.17 4.78 25.08
C ASP A 449 1.08 3.77 24.72
N ASP A 450 1.39 2.51 25.04
CA ASP A 450 0.67 1.25 24.84
C ASP A 450 -0.74 1.18 25.48
N GLN A 451 -1.61 2.16 25.25
CA GLN A 451 -3.04 1.85 25.21
C GLN A 451 -3.34 1.21 23.85
N VAL A 452 -2.76 0.02 23.65
CA VAL A 452 -3.00 -0.82 22.48
C VAL A 452 -4.47 -1.21 22.52
N ILE A 453 -5.28 -0.50 21.73
CA ILE A 453 -6.62 -0.96 21.43
C ILE A 453 -6.45 -2.26 20.64
N ASP A 454 -7.11 -3.30 21.12
CA ASP A 454 -7.11 -4.61 20.48
C ASP A 454 -7.46 -4.49 18.99
N GLU A 455 -6.77 -5.24 18.13
CA GLU A 455 -6.95 -5.16 16.67
C GLU A 455 -8.41 -5.40 16.27
N SER A 456 -9.10 -6.34 16.93
CA SER A 456 -10.50 -6.63 16.64
C SER A 456 -11.42 -5.47 17.03
N LEU A 457 -11.16 -4.84 18.17
CA LEU A 457 -11.93 -3.67 18.63
C LEU A 457 -11.69 -2.45 17.74
N ALA A 458 -10.45 -2.23 17.29
CA ALA A 458 -10.11 -1.16 16.35
C ALA A 458 -10.78 -1.38 14.98
N GLU A 459 -10.77 -2.62 14.49
CA GLU A 459 -11.44 -3.03 13.26
C GLU A 459 -12.97 -2.83 13.35
N GLU A 460 -13.60 -3.20 14.46
CA GLU A 460 -15.04 -3.00 14.69
C GLU A 460 -15.42 -1.52 14.80
N ALA A 461 -14.62 -0.72 15.51
CA ALA A 461 -14.85 0.71 15.64
C ALA A 461 -14.69 1.44 14.30
N ALA A 462 -13.69 1.06 13.50
CA ALA A 462 -13.51 1.56 12.15
C ALA A 462 -14.71 1.21 11.25
N ALA A 463 -15.16 -0.05 11.27
CA ALA A 463 -16.30 -0.51 10.48
C ALA A 463 -17.59 0.27 10.81
N GLU A 464 -17.84 0.53 12.10
CA GLU A 464 -19.01 1.30 12.53
C GLU A 464 -19.05 2.71 11.93
N ILE A 465 -17.97 3.45 12.06
CA ILE A 465 -17.91 4.84 11.63
C ILE A 465 -17.86 4.91 10.10
N ALA A 466 -17.12 4.00 9.46
CA ALA A 466 -17.08 3.89 8.02
C ALA A 466 -18.47 3.56 7.43
N LEU A 467 -19.25 2.71 8.08
CA LEU A 467 -20.63 2.42 7.66
C LEU A 467 -21.50 3.69 7.69
N ALA A 468 -21.38 4.47 8.77
CA ALA A 468 -22.10 5.74 8.91
C ALA A 468 -21.71 6.76 7.83
N MET A 469 -20.43 6.77 7.44
CA MET A 469 -19.91 7.65 6.39
C MET A 469 -20.32 7.20 4.98
N VAL A 470 -20.31 5.89 4.71
CA VAL A 470 -20.82 5.30 3.46
C VAL A 470 -22.30 5.63 3.29
N ASP A 471 -23.10 5.45 4.35
CA ASP A 471 -24.54 5.81 4.38
C ASP A 471 -24.76 7.31 4.04
N ALA A 472 -23.84 8.18 4.46
CA ALA A 472 -23.88 9.61 4.20
C ALA A 472 -23.30 10.00 2.82
N GLY A 473 -22.72 9.04 2.10
CA GLY A 473 -22.28 9.18 0.71
C GLY A 473 -20.86 9.70 0.53
N VAL A 474 -19.87 9.19 1.27
CA VAL A 474 -18.45 9.45 0.94
C VAL A 474 -18.03 8.80 -0.38
N ASP A 475 -17.06 9.41 -1.07
CA ASP A 475 -16.48 8.89 -2.32
C ASP A 475 -15.22 8.05 -2.06
N GLY A 476 -14.65 8.10 -0.86
CA GLY A 476 -13.45 7.35 -0.47
C GLY A 476 -13.17 7.52 1.01
N PHE A 477 -12.10 6.89 1.49
CA PHE A 477 -11.59 7.07 2.85
C PHE A 477 -10.13 7.47 2.83
N ILE A 478 -9.75 8.27 3.82
CA ILE A 478 -8.35 8.48 4.19
C ILE A 478 -8.16 8.05 5.65
N LEU A 479 -7.38 7.00 5.82
CA LEU A 479 -6.92 6.54 7.13
C LEU A 479 -5.59 7.24 7.39
N GLU A 480 -5.55 8.13 8.38
CA GLU A 480 -4.41 9.04 8.52
C GLU A 480 -3.86 9.15 9.94
N THR A 481 -2.59 9.54 10.05
CA THR A 481 -1.87 9.73 11.31
C THR A 481 -1.70 8.45 12.12
N LEU A 482 -1.64 7.30 11.45
CA LEU A 482 -1.66 6.01 12.13
C LEU A 482 -0.29 5.69 12.76
N PRO A 483 -0.25 5.32 14.05
CA PRO A 483 1.00 5.08 14.76
C PRO A 483 1.69 3.79 14.37
N SER A 484 0.96 2.78 13.87
CA SER A 484 1.52 1.46 13.58
C SER A 484 0.90 0.82 12.34
N THR A 485 1.67 -0.03 11.65
CA THR A 485 1.19 -0.87 10.54
C THR A 485 0.05 -1.80 10.98
N ARG A 486 0.08 -2.25 12.25
CA ARG A 486 -0.94 -3.11 12.86
C ARG A 486 -2.30 -2.41 12.94
N GLU A 487 -2.34 -1.20 13.49
CA GLU A 487 -3.58 -0.41 13.57
C GLU A 487 -4.07 -0.01 12.16
N ALA A 488 -3.15 0.34 11.26
CA ALA A 488 -3.48 0.60 9.86
C ALA A 488 -4.17 -0.57 9.17
N ARG A 489 -3.68 -1.80 9.40
CA ARG A 489 -4.32 -3.02 8.92
C ARG A 489 -5.72 -3.20 9.52
N ALA A 490 -5.87 -3.02 10.83
CA ALA A 490 -7.16 -3.18 11.50
C ALA A 490 -8.21 -2.19 10.97
N LEU A 491 -7.87 -0.91 10.86
CA LEU A 491 -8.76 0.12 10.33
C LEU A 491 -9.11 -0.13 8.86
N LEU A 492 -8.12 -0.47 8.02
CA LEU A 492 -8.34 -0.78 6.61
C LEU A 492 -9.32 -1.94 6.45
N ARG A 493 -9.14 -3.03 7.20
CA ARG A 493 -10.07 -4.16 7.19
C ARG A 493 -11.47 -3.74 7.66
N GLY A 494 -11.55 -2.92 8.70
CA GLY A 494 -12.81 -2.40 9.21
C GLY A 494 -13.60 -1.61 8.16
N VAL A 495 -12.94 -0.68 7.47
CA VAL A 495 -13.55 0.08 6.36
C VAL A 495 -13.97 -0.84 5.21
N ARG A 496 -13.11 -1.80 4.85
CA ARG A 496 -13.37 -2.76 3.77
C ARG A 496 -14.53 -3.71 4.05
N ARG A 497 -14.86 -3.95 5.34
CA ARG A 497 -16.05 -4.70 5.78
C ARG A 497 -17.37 -3.95 5.60
N VAL A 498 -17.36 -2.68 5.19
CA VAL A 498 -18.59 -1.87 5.09
C VAL A 498 -18.71 -1.07 3.80
N GLY A 499 -17.63 -0.95 3.02
CA GLY A 499 -17.68 -0.32 1.70
C GLY A 499 -16.57 -0.76 0.73
N THR A 500 -16.80 -0.48 -0.55
CA THR A 500 -15.90 -0.80 -1.67
C THR A 500 -15.27 0.43 -2.32
N VAL A 501 -15.47 1.60 -1.72
CA VAL A 501 -14.80 2.86 -2.10
C VAL A 501 -13.29 2.76 -1.85
N PRO A 502 -12.45 3.51 -2.61
CA PRO A 502 -11.00 3.52 -2.41
C PRO A 502 -10.62 4.00 -1.01
N VAL A 503 -9.61 3.34 -0.42
CA VAL A 503 -9.08 3.67 0.91
C VAL A 503 -7.61 4.05 0.77
N LEU A 504 -7.28 5.28 1.12
CA LEU A 504 -5.92 5.81 1.18
C LEU A 504 -5.43 5.64 2.61
N VAL A 505 -4.18 5.19 2.80
CA VAL A 505 -3.66 4.93 4.15
C VAL A 505 -2.35 5.67 4.34
N SER A 506 -2.23 6.46 5.40
CA SER A 506 -1.01 7.15 5.78
C SER A 506 -0.59 6.88 7.21
N ARG A 507 0.73 6.95 7.43
CA ARG A 507 1.35 6.86 8.74
C ARG A 507 1.98 8.18 9.16
N ALA A 508 1.93 8.42 10.47
CA ALA A 508 2.77 9.41 11.14
C ALA A 508 4.04 8.73 11.61
N LEU A 509 5.18 9.16 11.05
CA LEU A 509 6.50 8.63 11.38
C LEU A 509 7.37 9.80 11.85
N LEU A 510 8.00 9.61 13.02
CA LEU A 510 8.97 10.55 13.56
C LEU A 510 10.38 10.30 13.01
N ARG A 511 10.60 9.18 12.30
CA ARG A 511 11.89 8.76 11.73
C ARG A 511 11.73 8.08 10.36
N ASN A 512 12.81 8.08 9.58
CA ASN A 512 12.88 7.40 8.29
C ASN A 512 13.34 5.94 8.48
N ASP A 513 12.40 5.02 8.67
CA ASP A 513 12.66 3.60 8.84
C ASP A 513 12.22 2.84 7.59
N ALA A 514 13.19 2.38 6.80
CA ALA A 514 12.95 1.75 5.51
C ALA A 514 12.27 0.38 5.64
N GLU A 515 12.60 -0.40 6.67
CA GLU A 515 11.99 -1.70 6.90
C GLU A 515 10.53 -1.54 7.35
N GLU A 516 10.28 -0.58 8.24
CA GLU A 516 8.93 -0.26 8.69
C GLU A 516 8.05 0.29 7.55
N LEU A 517 8.61 1.15 6.69
CA LEU A 517 7.94 1.66 5.50
C LEU A 517 7.68 0.57 4.47
N GLU A 518 8.61 -0.36 4.29
CA GLU A 518 8.45 -1.50 3.39
C GLU A 518 7.41 -2.50 3.93
N GLU A 519 7.40 -2.80 5.23
CA GLU A 519 6.37 -3.62 5.88
C GLU A 519 5.00 -2.95 5.73
N PHE A 520 4.92 -1.65 5.97
CA PHE A 520 3.70 -0.87 5.79
C PHE A 520 3.21 -0.94 4.34
N ALA A 521 4.04 -0.59 3.36
CA ALA A 521 3.67 -0.58 1.95
C ALA A 521 3.22 -1.97 1.47
N ARG A 522 3.97 -3.03 1.81
CA ARG A 522 3.62 -4.42 1.46
C ARG A 522 2.33 -4.88 2.14
N THR A 523 2.11 -4.49 3.39
CA THR A 523 0.88 -4.88 4.11
C THR A 523 -0.32 -4.16 3.53
N MET A 524 -0.24 -2.86 3.28
CA MET A 524 -1.34 -2.09 2.69
C MET A 524 -1.67 -2.56 1.26
N ALA A 525 -0.65 -2.89 0.46
CA ALA A 525 -0.85 -3.50 -0.86
C ALA A 525 -1.61 -4.83 -0.79
N ARG A 526 -1.22 -5.72 0.14
CA ARG A 526 -1.89 -7.01 0.34
C ARG A 526 -3.34 -6.88 0.83
N GLU A 527 -3.61 -5.89 1.68
CA GLU A 527 -4.93 -5.64 2.26
C GLU A 527 -5.85 -4.81 1.33
N GLY A 528 -5.33 -4.34 0.19
CA GLY A 528 -6.11 -3.67 -0.85
C GLY A 528 -6.29 -2.16 -0.66
N ALA A 529 -5.31 -1.47 -0.07
CA ALA A 529 -5.28 -0.01 -0.08
C ALA A 529 -5.13 0.53 -1.51
N ALA A 530 -5.76 1.68 -1.80
CA ALA A 530 -5.70 2.34 -3.10
C ALA A 530 -4.43 3.19 -3.28
N ALA A 531 -3.92 3.74 -2.18
CA ALA A 531 -2.67 4.49 -2.13
C ALA A 531 -2.11 4.45 -0.71
N VAL A 532 -0.79 4.62 -0.58
CA VAL A 532 -0.10 4.71 0.71
C VAL A 532 0.63 6.03 0.85
N GLY A 533 0.74 6.56 2.05
CA GLY A 533 1.35 7.87 2.24
C GLY A 533 1.97 8.06 3.59
N VAL A 534 2.58 9.23 3.76
CA VAL A 534 3.11 9.70 5.03
C VAL A 534 2.51 11.06 5.34
N ASN A 535 2.08 11.21 6.58
CA ASN A 535 1.46 12.43 7.05
C ASN A 535 2.03 12.78 8.42
N CYS A 536 2.16 14.08 8.72
CA CYS A 536 2.71 14.56 9.99
C CYS A 536 4.17 14.11 10.28
N ALA A 537 5.10 15.06 10.25
CA ALA A 537 6.51 14.91 10.65
C ALA A 537 6.92 16.13 11.50
N GLY A 538 8.21 16.47 11.61
CA GLY A 538 8.64 17.78 12.11
C GLY A 538 8.55 18.90 11.06
N GLY A 539 7.71 18.76 10.03
CA GLY A 539 7.52 19.73 8.95
C GLY A 539 7.94 19.24 7.55
N PRO A 540 7.81 20.07 6.50
CA PRO A 540 7.95 19.63 5.11
C PRO A 540 9.32 19.02 4.77
N ARG A 541 10.41 19.60 5.28
CA ARG A 541 11.78 19.08 5.07
C ARG A 541 11.98 17.67 5.62
N GLN A 542 11.39 17.36 6.76
CA GLN A 542 11.57 16.05 7.41
C GLN A 542 10.74 14.96 6.75
N LEU A 543 9.61 15.31 6.15
CA LEU A 543 8.76 14.35 5.44
C LEU A 543 9.40 13.85 4.13
N LEU A 544 10.18 14.69 3.44
CA LEU A 544 10.75 14.38 2.12
C LEU A 544 11.57 13.06 2.08
N PRO A 545 12.56 12.82 2.96
CA PRO A 545 13.32 11.56 2.92
C PRO A 545 12.46 10.33 3.24
N ILE A 546 11.44 10.48 4.09
CA ILE A 546 10.50 9.40 4.45
C ILE A 546 9.63 9.05 3.24
N LEU A 547 9.06 10.07 2.57
CA LEU A 547 8.29 9.91 1.35
C LEU A 547 9.12 9.24 0.25
N LYS A 548 10.36 9.68 0.06
CA LYS A 548 11.27 9.08 -0.93
C LYS A 548 11.48 7.59 -0.67
N CYS A 549 11.75 7.23 0.58
CA CYS A 549 11.90 5.83 0.95
C CYS A 549 10.61 5.03 0.68
N LEU A 550 9.44 5.58 1.06
CA LEU A 550 8.15 4.96 0.77
C LEU A 550 7.93 4.78 -0.74
N ALA A 551 8.29 5.76 -1.56
CA ALA A 551 8.17 5.72 -3.02
C ALA A 551 9.06 4.64 -3.65
N GLU A 552 10.23 4.38 -3.07
CA GLU A 552 11.16 3.35 -3.54
C GLU A 552 10.68 1.91 -3.25
N VAL A 553 9.95 1.72 -2.15
CA VAL A 553 9.50 0.39 -1.67
C VAL A 553 8.04 0.06 -1.99
N SER A 554 7.22 1.05 -2.34
CA SER A 554 5.79 0.87 -2.58
C SER A 554 5.48 0.44 -4.01
N SER A 555 4.60 -0.56 -4.16
CA SER A 555 3.95 -0.89 -5.43
C SER A 555 2.61 -0.16 -5.65
N LEU A 556 2.17 0.63 -4.67
CA LEU A 556 0.95 1.44 -4.72
C LEU A 556 1.28 2.92 -4.95
N PRO A 557 0.37 3.72 -5.53
CA PRO A 557 0.50 5.18 -5.60
C PRO A 557 0.86 5.77 -4.23
N VAL A 558 1.79 6.72 -4.21
CA VAL A 558 2.29 7.34 -2.96
C VAL A 558 1.81 8.77 -2.78
N PHE A 559 1.55 9.19 -1.55
CA PHE A 559 1.07 10.54 -1.24
C PHE A 559 1.70 11.16 0.01
N ALA A 560 1.65 12.50 0.10
CA ALA A 560 2.26 13.27 1.20
C ALA A 560 1.29 14.31 1.79
N LEU A 561 1.20 14.33 3.12
CA LEU A 561 0.42 15.32 3.88
C LEU A 561 1.28 15.95 4.99
N PRO A 562 2.14 16.91 4.66
CA PRO A 562 3.05 17.51 5.64
C PRO A 562 2.29 18.38 6.63
N ASN A 563 2.75 18.42 7.87
CA ASN A 563 2.37 19.47 8.81
C ASN A 563 3.24 20.72 8.62
N ALA A 564 2.81 21.84 9.19
CA ALA A 564 3.50 23.12 9.20
C ALA A 564 4.63 23.22 10.26
N GLY A 565 5.31 22.11 10.54
CA GLY A 565 6.33 22.04 11.59
C GLY A 565 5.73 22.08 12.99
N PHE A 566 6.54 22.54 13.95
CA PHE A 566 6.14 22.63 15.35
C PHE A 566 5.38 23.94 15.62
N PRO A 567 4.22 23.89 16.31
CA PRO A 567 3.49 25.09 16.66
C PRO A 567 4.21 25.87 17.78
N THR A 568 3.94 27.16 17.82
CA THR A 568 4.28 28.04 18.94
C THR A 568 3.03 28.30 19.79
N ALA A 569 3.17 28.34 21.12
CA ALA A 569 2.06 28.68 22.01
C ALA A 569 1.97 30.21 22.16
N GLY A 570 0.80 30.78 21.88
CA GLY A 570 0.47 32.17 22.17
C GLY A 570 0.15 32.39 23.66
N GLU A 571 0.08 33.64 24.09
CA GLU A 571 -0.25 34.03 25.48
C GLU A 571 -1.64 33.56 25.93
N ASP A 572 -2.56 33.32 24.97
CA ASP A 572 -3.91 32.80 25.20
C ASP A 572 -3.97 31.25 25.19
N GLY A 573 -2.81 30.58 25.11
CA GLY A 573 -2.70 29.13 25.03
C GLY A 573 -3.04 28.53 23.65
N ARG A 574 -3.33 29.36 22.63
CA ARG A 574 -3.58 28.88 21.27
C ARG A 574 -2.28 28.56 20.56
N LEU A 575 -2.33 27.51 19.74
CA LEU A 575 -1.18 27.05 18.96
C LEU A 575 -1.19 27.74 17.59
N SER A 576 -0.07 28.38 17.26
CA SER A 576 0.15 29.06 15.97
C SER A 576 1.24 28.34 15.19
N TYR A 577 0.93 28.00 13.94
CA TYR A 577 1.87 27.38 13.00
C TYR A 577 2.48 28.44 12.09
N HIS A 578 3.78 28.31 11.82
CA HIS A 578 4.53 29.22 10.97
C HIS A 578 5.08 28.45 9.78
N LEU A 579 4.30 28.42 8.70
CA LEU A 579 4.72 27.86 7.42
C LEU A 579 4.45 28.90 6.34
N ASP A 580 5.47 29.19 5.53
CA ASP A 580 5.36 30.09 4.41
C ASP A 580 4.78 29.35 3.18
N PRO A 581 3.72 29.86 2.51
CA PRO A 581 3.13 29.20 1.34
C PRO A 581 4.12 28.98 0.19
N ALA A 582 5.08 29.90 -0.04
CA ALA A 582 6.08 29.71 -1.10
C ALA A 582 7.08 28.59 -0.76
N TYR A 583 7.45 28.44 0.50
CA TYR A 583 8.23 27.31 0.99
C TYR A 583 7.46 25.98 0.89
N PHE A 584 6.17 25.99 1.22
CA PHE A 584 5.30 24.83 1.04
C PHE A 584 5.22 24.40 -0.43
N ARG A 585 5.06 25.36 -1.36
CA ARG A 585 5.11 25.11 -2.81
C ARG A 585 6.39 24.42 -3.26
N ARG A 586 7.56 24.92 -2.86
CA ARG A 586 8.85 24.26 -3.17
C ARG A 586 8.94 22.84 -2.62
N SER A 587 8.37 22.61 -1.43
CA SER A 587 8.33 21.29 -0.82
C SER A 587 7.39 20.34 -1.58
N ALA A 588 6.24 20.83 -2.02
CA ALA A 588 5.28 20.07 -2.83
C ALA A 588 5.88 19.65 -4.18
N GLU A 589 6.62 20.54 -4.85
CA GLU A 589 7.36 20.22 -6.07
C GLU A 589 8.41 19.13 -5.83
N ALA A 590 9.10 19.18 -4.69
CA ALA A 590 10.04 18.12 -4.31
C ALA A 590 9.34 16.78 -4.06
N TYR A 591 8.17 16.76 -3.41
CA TYR A 591 7.40 15.52 -3.25
C TYR A 591 6.93 14.94 -4.57
N MET A 592 6.46 15.81 -5.48
CA MET A 592 6.07 15.41 -6.83
C MET A 592 7.24 14.80 -7.60
N ALA A 593 8.45 15.39 -7.47
CA ALA A 593 9.66 14.87 -8.08
C ALA A 593 10.07 13.49 -7.54
N GLU A 594 9.79 13.20 -6.26
CA GLU A 594 10.02 11.90 -5.64
C GLU A 594 8.86 10.90 -5.88
N GLY A 595 7.86 11.27 -6.68
CA GLY A 595 6.80 10.36 -7.14
C GLY A 595 5.47 10.44 -6.38
N ALA A 596 5.26 11.45 -5.54
CA ALA A 596 3.94 11.69 -4.96
C ALA A 596 2.89 11.95 -6.06
N CYS A 597 1.76 11.25 -5.98
CA CYS A 597 0.61 11.47 -6.86
C CYS A 597 -0.52 12.26 -6.18
N LEU A 598 -0.42 12.49 -4.88
CA LEU A 598 -1.36 13.30 -4.11
C LEU A 598 -0.60 14.08 -3.04
N ILE A 599 -0.93 15.37 -2.92
CA ILE A 599 -0.37 16.28 -1.92
C ILE A 599 -1.52 17.05 -1.27
N GLY A 600 -1.46 17.17 0.05
CA GLY A 600 -2.42 17.95 0.85
C GLY A 600 -1.73 18.47 2.10
N GLY A 601 -2.49 18.71 3.16
CA GLY A 601 -1.96 19.28 4.40
C GLY A 601 -2.36 18.52 5.66
N CYS A 602 -1.44 18.43 6.61
CA CYS A 602 -1.76 18.08 8.00
C CYS A 602 -1.74 19.36 8.87
N CYS A 603 -1.55 19.23 10.19
CA CYS A 603 -1.67 20.32 11.17
C CYS A 603 -0.94 21.60 10.71
N GLY A 604 -1.64 22.73 10.74
CA GLY A 604 -1.11 24.05 10.35
C GLY A 604 -1.04 24.35 8.85
N VAL A 605 -1.45 23.43 7.97
CA VAL A 605 -1.57 23.71 6.53
C VAL A 605 -2.98 24.21 6.22
N GLY A 606 -3.14 25.53 6.18
CA GLY A 606 -4.39 26.23 5.85
C GLY A 606 -4.64 26.46 4.34
N PRO A 607 -5.77 27.10 3.98
CA PRO A 607 -6.15 27.39 2.59
C PRO A 607 -5.10 28.12 1.76
N ASP A 608 -4.35 29.07 2.33
CA ASP A 608 -3.31 29.82 1.61
C ASP A 608 -2.18 28.92 1.08
N HIS A 609 -1.87 27.85 1.81
CA HIS A 609 -0.88 26.86 1.39
C HIS A 609 -1.40 25.99 0.23
N ILE A 610 -2.68 25.60 0.29
CA ILE A 610 -3.33 24.84 -0.77
C ILE A 610 -3.45 25.68 -2.05
N ALA A 611 -3.81 26.96 -1.92
CA ALA A 611 -3.83 27.90 -3.03
C ALA A 611 -2.47 28.04 -3.71
N ALA A 612 -1.37 28.00 -2.93
CA ALA A 612 -0.02 28.07 -3.45
C ALA A 612 0.41 26.85 -4.27
N ILE A 613 -0.31 25.72 -4.21
CA ILE A 613 0.00 24.48 -4.95
C ILE A 613 -1.13 24.04 -5.89
N ALA A 614 -2.25 24.75 -5.96
CA ALA A 614 -3.46 24.32 -6.67
C ALA A 614 -3.24 24.03 -8.17
N ASP A 615 -2.41 24.83 -8.84
CA ASP A 615 -2.02 24.69 -10.24
C ASP A 615 -1.10 23.48 -10.52
N LEU A 616 -0.50 22.88 -9.48
CA LEU A 616 0.15 21.58 -9.63
C LEU A 616 -0.87 20.48 -9.92
N GLY A 617 -2.13 20.66 -9.48
CA GLY A 617 -3.22 19.73 -9.69
C GLY A 617 -3.46 19.43 -11.16
N GLY A 618 -3.55 18.15 -11.51
CA GLY A 618 -3.71 17.68 -12.89
C GLY A 618 -2.40 17.47 -13.67
N SER A 619 -1.26 17.89 -13.12
CA SER A 619 0.06 17.61 -13.71
C SER A 619 0.30 16.11 -13.84
N PRO A 620 0.94 15.63 -14.93
CA PRO A 620 1.29 14.22 -15.07
C PRO A 620 2.27 13.81 -13.97
N VAL A 621 2.01 12.70 -13.31
CA VAL A 621 2.92 12.12 -12.32
C VAL A 621 3.95 11.27 -13.07
N GLN A 622 5.23 11.34 -12.70
CA GLN A 622 6.23 10.43 -13.26
C GLN A 622 5.80 8.98 -12.96
N SER A 623 5.80 8.13 -14.00
CA SER A 623 5.44 6.71 -13.87
C SER A 623 6.21 6.10 -12.69
N GLN A 624 5.50 5.44 -11.77
CA GLN A 624 6.14 4.74 -10.66
C GLN A 624 7.29 3.90 -11.19
N ARG A 625 8.50 4.16 -10.68
CA ARG A 625 9.62 3.26 -10.96
C ARG A 625 9.19 1.87 -10.48
N PRO A 626 9.37 0.81 -11.27
CA PRO A 626 9.06 -0.53 -10.80
C PRO A 626 9.77 -0.72 -9.46
N ALA A 627 9.00 -1.10 -8.43
CA ALA A 627 9.53 -1.36 -7.09
C ALA A 627 10.81 -2.17 -7.27
N ARG A 628 11.96 -1.63 -6.83
CA ARG A 628 13.21 -2.37 -6.92
C ARG A 628 12.94 -3.68 -6.18
N GLN A 629 13.09 -4.82 -6.86
CA GLN A 629 13.23 -6.08 -6.15
C GLN A 629 14.28 -5.84 -5.07
N PRO A 630 14.04 -6.31 -3.84
CA PRO A 630 14.93 -6.02 -2.73
C PRO A 630 16.35 -6.27 -3.20
N ALA A 631 17.26 -5.34 -2.89
CA ALA A 631 18.66 -5.71 -2.82
C ALA A 631 18.66 -7.00 -1.99
N ARG A 632 19.05 -8.11 -2.63
CA ARG A 632 19.16 -9.42 -1.98
C ARG A 632 19.71 -9.14 -0.59
N SER A 633 18.96 -9.53 0.45
CA SER A 633 19.36 -9.52 1.88
C SER A 633 20.87 -9.41 1.93
N ALA A 634 21.37 -8.20 2.15
CA ALA A 634 22.74 -7.90 1.87
C ALA A 634 23.57 -8.83 2.75
N THR A 635 24.19 -9.85 2.15
CA THR A 635 24.98 -10.82 2.90
C THR A 635 26.08 -10.01 3.56
N THR A 636 25.95 -9.77 4.87
CA THR A 636 27.00 -9.14 5.66
C THR A 636 28.19 -10.07 5.53
N ILE A 637 29.35 -9.54 5.13
CA ILE A 637 30.58 -10.32 5.17
C ILE A 637 30.86 -10.53 6.65
N ARG A 638 30.42 -11.67 7.20
CA ARG A 638 30.73 -12.06 8.58
C ARG A 638 32.24 -12.24 8.67
N ARG A 639 32.87 -11.55 9.62
CA ARG A 639 34.32 -11.64 9.85
C ARG A 639 34.69 -13.07 10.24
N GLN A 640 35.32 -13.82 9.34
CA GLN A 640 35.98 -15.07 9.69
C GLN A 640 37.28 -14.75 10.44
N GLY A 641 37.38 -15.14 11.71
CA GLY A 641 38.63 -15.07 12.48
C GLY A 641 38.74 -14.00 13.56
N ASP A 642 37.65 -13.31 13.95
CA ASP A 642 37.67 -12.45 15.14
C ASP A 642 37.80 -13.28 16.45
N PRO A 643 38.85 -13.10 17.26
CA PRO A 643 39.04 -13.89 18.48
C PRO A 643 37.91 -13.76 19.49
N LEU A 644 37.33 -12.56 19.65
CA LEU A 644 36.25 -12.37 20.61
C LEU A 644 34.97 -13.05 20.14
N LEU A 645 34.58 -12.85 18.87
CA LEU A 645 33.42 -13.53 18.30
C LEU A 645 33.59 -15.05 18.30
N ALA A 646 34.78 -15.57 17.98
CA ALA A 646 35.09 -16.99 18.05
C ALA A 646 34.95 -17.54 19.47
N GLN A 647 35.35 -16.76 20.48
CA GLN A 647 35.19 -17.12 21.88
C GLN A 647 33.70 -17.14 22.28
N LEU A 648 32.90 -16.15 21.85
CA LEU A 648 31.45 -16.11 22.05
C LEU A 648 30.70 -17.23 21.34
N GLN A 649 31.22 -17.73 20.22
CA GLN A 649 30.67 -18.85 19.48
C GLN A 649 31.11 -20.22 20.05
N SER A 650 32.02 -20.22 21.02
CA SER A 650 32.46 -21.44 21.70
C SER A 650 31.44 -21.91 22.73
N THR A 651 31.64 -23.12 23.27
CA THR A 651 30.82 -23.65 24.37
C THR A 651 31.21 -23.11 25.75
N GLN A 652 32.25 -22.28 25.84
CA GLN A 652 32.69 -21.68 27.10
C GLN A 652 32.01 -20.34 27.34
N LEU A 653 31.49 -20.14 28.55
CA LEU A 653 30.89 -18.89 28.98
C LEU A 653 31.95 -17.78 28.99
N SER A 654 31.81 -16.81 28.08
CA SER A 654 32.72 -15.66 28.02
C SER A 654 32.23 -14.53 28.93
N VAL A 655 33.15 -13.83 29.60
CA VAL A 655 32.80 -12.70 30.47
C VAL A 655 33.36 -11.41 29.91
N LEU A 656 32.48 -10.46 29.59
CA LEU A 656 32.83 -9.09 29.24
C LEU A 656 32.61 -8.19 30.45
N ALA A 657 33.31 -7.06 30.54
CA ALA A 657 33.10 -6.11 31.60
C ALA A 657 32.87 -4.71 31.06
N MET A 658 31.89 -3.99 31.63
CA MET A 658 31.60 -2.61 31.30
C MET A 658 31.65 -1.74 32.54
N ILE A 659 32.45 -0.67 32.48
CA ILE A 659 32.61 0.28 33.57
C ILE A 659 31.95 1.63 33.24
N PRO A 660 31.54 2.44 34.22
CA PRO A 660 30.91 3.74 33.94
C PRO A 660 31.84 4.72 33.23
N GLY A 661 31.34 5.37 32.17
CA GLY A 661 32.10 6.38 31.43
C GLY A 661 32.49 7.61 32.24
N ARG A 662 31.74 7.91 33.30
CA ARG A 662 31.99 9.04 34.22
C ARG A 662 33.22 8.88 35.11
N LEU A 663 33.77 7.67 35.25
CA LEU A 663 34.91 7.44 36.16
C LEU A 663 36.11 8.29 35.74
N ALA A 664 36.89 8.79 36.69
CA ALA A 664 38.20 9.37 36.37
C ALA A 664 39.16 8.30 35.84
N THR A 665 40.19 8.71 35.09
CA THR A 665 41.13 7.79 34.42
C THR A 665 41.80 6.81 35.38
N ALA A 666 42.30 7.25 36.53
CA ALA A 666 43.02 6.38 37.47
C ALA A 666 42.13 5.28 38.09
N PRO A 667 40.94 5.59 38.65
CA PRO A 667 39.99 4.56 39.10
C PRO A 667 39.55 3.61 37.98
N ALA A 668 39.30 4.13 36.77
CA ALA A 668 38.94 3.30 35.62
C ALA A 668 40.05 2.31 35.25
N MET A 669 41.31 2.76 35.21
CA MET A 669 42.48 1.91 34.92
C MET A 669 42.67 0.81 35.96
N ALA A 670 42.51 1.15 37.25
CA ALA A 670 42.57 0.16 38.33
C ALA A 670 41.45 -0.90 38.19
N ALA A 671 40.22 -0.47 37.93
CA ALA A 671 39.08 -1.36 37.79
C ALA A 671 39.23 -2.32 36.59
N VAL A 672 39.58 -1.81 35.40
CA VAL A 672 39.75 -2.67 34.21
C VAL A 672 40.92 -3.64 34.37
N ARG A 673 41.99 -3.24 35.08
CA ARG A 673 43.10 -4.13 35.36
C ARG A 673 42.71 -5.27 36.28
N ALA A 674 41.99 -4.97 37.38
CA ALA A 674 41.52 -5.98 38.31
C ALA A 674 40.58 -6.99 37.64
N LEU A 675 39.64 -6.51 36.81
CA LEU A 675 38.73 -7.37 36.05
C LEU A 675 39.46 -8.23 35.00
N ALA A 676 40.47 -7.69 34.33
CA ALA A 676 41.28 -8.43 33.37
C ALA A 676 42.13 -9.52 34.03
N ASP A 677 42.75 -9.22 35.18
CA ASP A 677 43.51 -10.17 35.99
C ASP A 677 42.61 -11.27 36.57
N ALA A 678 41.32 -10.95 36.83
CA ALA A 678 40.30 -11.92 37.24
C ALA A 678 39.73 -12.77 36.08
N GLY A 679 40.12 -12.50 34.82
CA GLY A 679 39.81 -13.36 33.67
C GLY A 679 38.77 -12.83 32.69
N CYS A 680 38.43 -11.54 32.74
CA CYS A 680 37.53 -10.92 31.76
C CYS A 680 38.11 -10.93 30.34
N ALA A 681 37.31 -11.28 29.33
CA ALA A 681 37.70 -11.45 27.93
C ALA A 681 37.73 -10.14 27.12
N GLY A 682 36.97 -9.12 27.51
CA GLY A 682 36.86 -7.85 26.80
C GLY A 682 36.33 -6.74 27.70
N ILE A 683 36.73 -5.50 27.44
CA ILE A 683 36.43 -4.36 28.30
C ILE A 683 35.75 -3.25 27.50
N GLY A 684 34.63 -2.78 28.02
CA GLY A 684 33.87 -1.67 27.48
C GLY A 684 33.68 -0.54 28.50
N VAL A 685 33.20 0.57 28.00
CA VAL A 685 32.77 1.71 28.81
C VAL A 685 31.30 1.97 28.52
N MET A 686 30.52 2.15 29.58
CA MET A 686 29.13 2.58 29.49
C MET A 686 29.11 4.10 29.28
N ALA A 687 29.16 4.51 28.02
CA ALA A 687 29.03 5.89 27.58
C ALA A 687 27.64 6.47 27.89
N ALA A 688 26.63 5.59 27.95
CA ALA A 688 25.23 5.91 28.23
C ALA A 688 24.84 5.86 29.73
N TRP A 689 25.79 5.54 30.61
CA TRP A 689 25.53 5.49 32.05
C TRP A 689 25.29 6.90 32.62
N PRO A 690 24.45 7.10 33.67
CA PRO A 690 24.22 8.40 34.28
C PRO A 690 25.53 9.17 34.56
N GLY A 691 25.58 10.45 34.19
CA GLY A 691 26.80 11.27 34.31
C GLY A 691 27.92 10.94 33.31
N GLY A 692 27.67 10.06 32.35
CA GLY A 692 28.58 9.72 31.25
C GLY A 692 28.71 10.84 30.21
N THR A 693 29.67 10.71 29.30
CA THR A 693 30.01 11.74 28.30
C THR A 693 29.30 11.57 26.95
N GLY A 694 28.43 10.56 26.79
CA GLY A 694 27.82 10.19 25.51
C GLY A 694 28.86 9.75 24.47
N ALA A 695 28.46 9.71 23.19
CA ALA A 695 29.34 9.37 22.06
C ALA A 695 30.13 10.58 21.54
N SER A 696 31.15 10.99 22.29
CA SER A 696 32.13 12.01 21.84
C SER A 696 33.42 11.35 21.37
N GLY A 697 34.15 11.98 20.43
CA GLY A 697 35.41 11.44 19.88
C GLY A 697 36.50 11.17 20.94
N HIS A 698 36.43 11.81 22.12
CA HIS A 698 37.33 11.53 23.25
C HIS A 698 37.11 10.13 23.88
N VAL A 699 35.94 9.51 23.68
CA VAL A 699 35.60 8.20 24.26
C VAL A 699 36.42 7.09 23.60
N ALA A 700 36.55 7.09 22.27
CA ALA A 700 37.32 6.07 21.55
C ALA A 700 38.80 6.07 21.98
N ALA A 701 39.43 7.24 22.04
CA ALA A 701 40.83 7.37 22.47
C ALA A 701 41.05 6.91 23.92
N ARG A 702 40.11 7.25 24.82
CA ARG A 702 40.17 6.82 26.22
C ARG A 702 39.97 5.31 26.34
N LEU A 703 38.98 4.77 25.63
CA LEU A 703 38.67 3.34 25.62
C LEU A 703 39.85 2.52 25.10
N ARG A 704 40.53 3.00 24.04
CA ARG A 704 41.74 2.36 23.53
C ARG A 704 42.83 2.26 24.60
N ARG A 705 43.09 3.34 25.36
CA ARG A 705 44.07 3.33 26.46
C ARG A 705 43.71 2.34 27.57
N LEU A 706 42.42 2.24 27.91
CA LEU A 706 41.94 1.28 28.90
C LEU A 706 42.14 -0.17 28.42
N GLY A 707 41.80 -0.45 27.16
CA GLY A 707 42.02 -1.76 26.54
C GLY A 707 43.49 -2.15 26.49
N ASP A 708 44.38 -1.24 26.07
CA ASP A 708 45.83 -1.47 26.05
C ASP A 708 46.40 -1.74 27.46
N HIS A 709 45.95 -0.98 28.47
CA HIS A 709 46.40 -1.17 29.85
C HIS A 709 45.98 -2.53 30.44
N ALA A 710 44.76 -2.95 30.12
CA ALA A 710 44.21 -4.23 30.55
C ALA A 710 44.65 -5.40 29.66
N GLN A 711 45.27 -5.13 28.51
CA GLN A 711 45.60 -6.11 27.48
C GLN A 711 44.37 -6.91 27.01
N ARG A 712 43.24 -6.23 26.84
CA ARG A 712 41.97 -6.82 26.39
C ARG A 712 41.35 -6.02 25.23
N PRO A 713 40.55 -6.68 24.36
CA PRO A 713 39.75 -6.00 23.36
C PRO A 713 38.88 -4.89 23.97
N ALA A 714 38.94 -3.73 23.35
CA ALA A 714 38.11 -2.57 23.66
C ALA A 714 36.75 -2.67 22.93
N ILE A 715 35.65 -2.43 23.66
CA ILE A 715 34.28 -2.43 23.13
C ILE A 715 33.69 -1.03 23.25
N LEU A 716 33.40 -0.42 22.09
CA LEU A 716 32.79 0.91 22.03
C LEU A 716 31.27 0.79 22.09
N GLU A 717 30.66 1.43 23.09
CA GLU A 717 29.21 1.56 23.17
C GLU A 717 28.72 2.73 22.30
N LEU A 718 27.73 2.47 21.44
CA LEU A 718 27.01 3.48 20.68
C LEU A 718 25.57 3.61 21.23
N PRO A 719 25.24 4.72 21.92
CA PRO A 719 23.92 4.95 22.47
C PRO A 719 22.92 5.39 21.39
N ALA A 720 22.15 4.45 20.84
CA ALA A 720 21.29 4.72 19.68
C ALA A 720 20.32 5.89 19.91
N ALA A 721 19.69 5.95 21.09
CA ALA A 721 18.76 7.03 21.43
C ALA A 721 19.41 8.40 21.67
N ALA A 722 20.75 8.48 21.77
CA ALA A 722 21.48 9.70 22.13
C ALA A 722 22.45 10.19 21.04
N ILE A 723 22.50 9.54 19.89
CA ILE A 723 23.43 9.84 18.80
C ILE A 723 22.68 10.07 17.49
N ASP A 724 23.21 10.91 16.61
CA ASP A 724 22.78 11.01 15.22
C ASP A 724 23.72 10.23 14.28
N LEU A 725 23.26 9.96 13.05
CA LEU A 725 23.99 9.10 12.10
C LEU A 725 25.37 9.65 11.72
N ALA A 726 25.50 10.98 11.59
CA ALA A 726 26.77 11.62 11.26
C ALA A 726 27.78 11.53 12.42
N THR A 727 27.30 11.72 13.65
CA THR A 727 28.11 11.55 14.86
C THR A 727 28.50 10.09 15.06
N ALA A 728 27.60 9.16 14.74
CA ALA A 728 27.88 7.73 14.78
C ALA A 728 28.97 7.34 13.77
N GLU A 729 28.87 7.82 12.53
CA GLU A 729 29.88 7.60 11.49
C GLU A 729 31.24 8.15 11.91
N ALA A 730 31.30 9.37 12.45
CA ALA A 730 32.54 9.96 12.96
C ALA A 730 33.13 9.12 14.11
N ALA A 731 32.31 8.69 15.07
CA ALA A 731 32.77 7.86 16.18
C ALA A 731 33.28 6.47 15.72
N LEU A 732 32.64 5.89 14.70
CA LEU A 732 33.06 4.63 14.08
C LEU A 732 34.37 4.82 13.30
N ALA A 733 34.52 5.88 12.52
CA ALA A 733 35.77 6.19 11.83
C ALA A 733 36.93 6.37 12.84
N ASP A 734 36.71 7.16 13.91
CA ASP A 734 37.70 7.35 14.98
C ASP A 734 38.06 6.01 15.66
N ALA A 735 37.07 5.16 15.92
CA ALA A 735 37.28 3.84 16.49
C ALA A 735 38.12 2.94 15.56
N HIS A 736 37.84 2.98 14.26
CA HIS A 736 38.57 2.22 13.26
C HIS A 736 40.04 2.64 13.20
N GLU A 737 40.31 3.94 13.11
CA GLU A 737 41.67 4.52 13.11
C GLU A 737 42.44 4.19 14.39
N LEU A 738 41.75 4.18 15.54
CA LEU A 738 42.33 3.81 16.83
C LEU A 738 42.45 2.29 17.03
N GLY A 739 42.16 1.47 16.02
CA GLY A 739 42.27 0.01 16.08
C GLY A 739 41.24 -0.67 16.98
N ILE A 740 40.17 0.02 17.37
CA ILE A 740 39.00 -0.59 18.02
C ILE A 740 38.22 -1.33 16.93
N ARG A 741 37.77 -2.55 17.24
CA ARG A 741 37.07 -3.42 16.27
C ARG A 741 35.75 -4.01 16.80
N HIS A 742 35.35 -3.64 18.02
CA HIS A 742 34.17 -4.21 18.66
C HIS A 742 33.21 -3.09 19.06
N ILE A 743 31.99 -3.18 18.56
CA ILE A 743 30.93 -2.19 18.77
C ILE A 743 29.78 -2.84 19.53
N LEU A 744 29.21 -2.15 20.52
CA LEU A 744 27.96 -2.52 21.16
C LEU A 744 26.95 -1.39 20.96
N ILE A 745 25.91 -1.64 20.17
CA ILE A 745 24.82 -0.68 19.97
C ILE A 745 23.84 -0.84 21.15
N ASP A 746 23.62 0.22 21.92
CA ASP A 746 22.60 0.25 22.96
C ASP A 746 21.25 0.68 22.37
N ALA A 747 20.33 -0.29 22.23
CA ALA A 747 19.01 -0.13 21.63
C ALA A 747 17.98 0.51 22.58
N GLY A 748 18.35 1.58 23.27
CA GLY A 748 17.44 2.31 24.15
C GLY A 748 17.41 1.83 25.61
N VAL A 749 18.39 1.06 26.08
CA VAL A 749 18.42 0.61 27.49
C VAL A 749 18.95 1.74 28.38
N PHE A 750 20.15 2.24 28.14
CA PHE A 750 20.74 3.30 28.98
C PHE A 750 20.84 4.63 28.23
N SER A 751 20.78 4.61 26.90
CA SER A 751 20.92 5.79 26.03
C SER A 751 19.92 6.92 26.33
N HIS A 752 18.74 6.63 26.89
CA HIS A 752 17.80 7.66 27.35
C HIS A 752 18.27 8.45 28.58
N LEU A 753 19.24 7.93 29.34
CA LEU A 753 19.74 8.54 30.58
C LEU A 753 20.75 9.68 30.33
N VAL A 754 21.30 9.75 29.12
CA VAL A 754 22.35 10.73 28.75
C VAL A 754 21.87 11.77 27.73
N SER A 755 20.61 11.69 27.30
CA SER A 755 20.06 12.60 26.29
C SER A 755 18.54 12.62 26.29
N ASP A 756 17.95 13.80 26.48
CA ASP A 756 16.52 14.09 26.28
C ASP A 756 16.17 14.29 24.79
N ARG A 757 17.13 14.07 23.86
CA ARG A 757 16.88 14.27 22.43
C ARG A 757 15.82 13.30 21.93
N VAL A 758 14.76 13.86 21.36
CA VAL A 758 13.67 13.15 20.68
C VAL A 758 14.13 12.51 19.34
N SER A 759 15.39 12.74 18.93
CA SER A 759 15.92 12.45 17.59
C SER A 759 17.06 11.41 17.58
N GLY A 760 16.98 10.38 18.42
CA GLY A 760 17.91 9.25 18.37
C GLY A 760 17.81 8.46 17.06
N VAL A 761 18.86 7.71 16.74
CA VAL A 761 18.93 6.84 15.55
C VAL A 761 18.36 5.47 15.88
N ASP A 762 17.67 4.86 14.92
CA ASP A 762 17.20 3.48 15.09
C ASP A 762 18.40 2.52 15.13
N PRO A 763 18.48 1.57 16.08
CA PRO A 763 19.55 0.58 16.12
C PRO A 763 19.78 -0.16 14.79
N LEU A 764 18.74 -0.38 13.98
CA LEU A 764 18.86 -0.97 12.64
C LEU A 764 19.61 -0.05 11.67
N GLN A 765 19.43 1.26 11.76
CA GLN A 765 20.18 2.23 10.95
C GLN A 765 21.67 2.24 11.34
N LEU A 766 21.99 2.09 12.63
CA LEU A 766 23.37 1.96 13.09
C LEU A 766 24.00 0.64 12.62
N LEU A 767 23.27 -0.48 12.67
CA LEU A 767 23.72 -1.75 12.10
C LEU A 767 23.98 -1.64 10.60
N HIS A 768 23.09 -0.96 9.86
CA HIS A 768 23.28 -0.70 8.44
C HIS A 768 24.54 0.13 8.17
N LEU A 769 24.74 1.22 8.93
CA LEU A 769 25.95 2.05 8.83
C LEU A 769 27.23 1.24 9.07
N VAL A 770 27.26 0.42 10.14
CA VAL A 770 28.40 -0.46 10.43
C VAL A 770 28.59 -1.48 9.29
N GLY A 771 27.50 -2.03 8.75
CA GLY A 771 27.52 -2.98 7.64
C GLY A 771 28.08 -2.40 6.34
N GLU A 772 27.70 -1.17 5.99
CA GLU A 772 28.23 -0.46 4.82
C GLU A 772 29.70 -0.07 5.01
N GLY A 773 30.06 0.42 6.20
CA GLY A 773 31.45 0.69 6.55
C GLY A 773 32.35 -0.56 6.49
N ASN A 774 31.83 -1.71 6.93
CA ASN A 774 32.50 -3.01 6.78
C ASN A 774 32.65 -3.47 5.32
N ARG A 775 31.87 -2.90 4.38
CA ARG A 775 32.02 -3.09 2.94
C ARG A 775 32.91 -2.03 2.29
N GLY A 776 33.40 -1.06 3.07
CA GLY A 776 34.22 0.05 2.60
C GLY A 776 33.41 1.20 2.00
N PHE A 777 32.21 1.48 2.52
CA PHE A 777 31.37 2.60 2.09
C PHE A 777 30.99 3.51 3.27
N ASP A 778 30.94 4.81 3.03
CA ASP A 778 30.41 5.79 3.98
C ASP A 778 28.88 5.91 3.91
N LEU A 779 28.31 6.72 4.79
CA LEU A 779 26.87 6.96 4.89
C LEU A 779 26.25 7.57 3.61
N ARG A 780 27.08 8.15 2.73
CA ARG A 780 26.67 8.71 1.43
C ARG A 780 26.86 7.70 0.29
N GLY A 781 27.32 6.48 0.59
CA GLY A 781 27.64 5.43 -0.39
C GLY A 781 28.95 5.69 -1.13
N VAL A 782 29.82 6.56 -0.62
CA VAL A 782 31.15 6.83 -1.20
C VAL A 782 32.10 5.76 -0.71
N ARG A 783 32.86 5.17 -1.64
CA ARG A 783 33.86 4.16 -1.34
C ARG A 783 35.01 4.74 -0.53
N GLN A 784 35.36 4.09 0.57
CA GLN A 784 36.48 4.40 1.45
C GLN A 784 37.74 3.60 1.04
N ASP A 785 38.91 4.08 1.46
CA ASP A 785 40.20 3.44 1.17
C ASP A 785 40.33 2.09 1.88
N GLU A 786 39.80 1.99 3.11
CA GLU A 786 39.78 0.78 3.93
C GLU A 786 38.35 0.47 4.43
N ALA A 787 38.05 -0.81 4.59
CA ALA A 787 36.83 -1.29 5.21
C ALA A 787 36.98 -1.31 6.73
N TRP A 788 35.91 -1.02 7.48
CA TRP A 788 36.04 -0.84 8.93
C TRP A 788 36.29 -2.12 9.74
N GLU A 789 35.84 -3.27 9.24
CA GLU A 789 36.02 -4.61 9.83
C GLU A 789 35.53 -4.77 11.29
N PHE A 790 34.44 -4.09 11.65
CA PHE A 790 33.83 -4.19 12.98
C PHE A 790 33.09 -5.52 13.20
N THR A 791 33.23 -6.06 14.40
CA THR A 791 32.28 -7.00 15.02
C THR A 791 31.26 -6.20 15.82
N VAL A 792 29.97 -6.41 15.58
CA VAL A 792 28.91 -5.58 16.17
C VAL A 792 27.89 -6.40 16.97
N GLY A 793 27.71 -6.02 18.23
CA GLY A 793 26.66 -6.52 19.10
C GLY A 793 25.54 -5.51 19.31
N VAL A 794 24.36 -6.00 19.68
CA VAL A 794 23.23 -5.14 20.05
C VAL A 794 22.75 -5.49 21.46
N ARG A 795 22.73 -4.50 22.35
CA ARG A 795 22.06 -4.56 23.64
C ARG A 795 20.58 -4.28 23.44
N LEU A 796 19.71 -5.20 23.85
CA LEU A 796 18.26 -5.11 23.74
C LEU A 796 17.59 -4.86 25.10
N PRO A 797 16.58 -3.98 25.17
CA PRO A 797 15.66 -3.96 26.30
C PRO A 797 14.80 -5.23 26.31
N ALA A 798 14.30 -5.61 27.48
CA ALA A 798 13.47 -6.81 27.63
C ALA A 798 12.22 -6.79 26.72
N SER A 799 11.65 -5.60 26.51
CA SER A 799 10.49 -5.39 25.62
C SER A 799 10.79 -5.64 24.14
N TRP A 800 12.05 -5.70 23.73
CA TRP A 800 12.48 -5.93 22.34
C TRP A 800 13.07 -7.32 22.12
N ALA A 801 12.92 -8.23 23.08
CA ALA A 801 13.41 -9.60 22.99
C ALA A 801 12.92 -10.33 21.71
N ASN A 802 11.68 -10.09 21.28
CA ASN A 802 11.12 -10.64 20.04
C ASN A 802 11.73 -10.05 18.75
N ARG A 803 12.49 -8.95 18.83
CA ARG A 803 13.17 -8.31 17.69
C ARG A 803 14.60 -8.81 17.47
N ALA A 804 15.08 -9.78 18.25
CA ALA A 804 16.45 -10.29 18.14
C ALA A 804 16.78 -10.84 16.74
N ALA A 805 15.85 -11.53 16.09
CA ALA A 805 16.03 -11.98 14.71
C ALA A 805 16.11 -10.83 13.68
N ALA A 806 15.44 -9.69 13.92
CA ALA A 806 15.59 -8.51 13.07
C ALA A 806 17.01 -7.92 13.19
N MET A 807 17.56 -7.84 14.41
CA MET A 807 18.96 -7.41 14.62
C MET A 807 19.94 -8.35 13.89
N GLN A 808 19.69 -9.66 13.93
CA GLN A 808 20.47 -10.64 13.18
C GLN A 808 20.40 -10.41 11.66
N SER A 809 19.20 -10.21 11.12
CA SER A 809 19.00 -9.94 9.70
C SER A 809 19.65 -8.63 9.24
N ALA A 810 19.69 -7.62 10.10
CA ALA A 810 20.38 -6.36 9.86
C ALA A 810 21.91 -6.42 10.01
N GLY A 811 22.45 -7.56 10.45
CA GLY A 811 23.90 -7.81 10.47
C GLY A 811 24.56 -7.79 11.85
N ALA A 812 23.80 -7.91 12.94
CA ALA A 812 24.39 -8.13 14.26
C ALA A 812 25.15 -9.47 14.33
N ASP A 813 26.27 -9.49 15.04
CA ASP A 813 27.10 -10.68 15.28
C ASP A 813 26.77 -11.36 16.61
N PHE A 814 26.28 -10.61 17.59
CA PHE A 814 25.78 -11.12 18.87
C PHE A 814 24.70 -10.20 19.46
N VAL A 815 23.92 -10.73 20.41
CA VAL A 815 22.90 -9.96 21.13
C VAL A 815 23.20 -10.00 22.62
N SER A 816 22.96 -8.89 23.31
CA SER A 816 23.02 -8.83 24.76
C SER A 816 21.69 -8.36 25.34
N LEU A 817 21.19 -9.01 26.39
CA LEU A 817 19.94 -8.64 27.04
C LEU A 817 20.23 -7.83 28.30
N GLN A 818 19.56 -6.68 28.46
CA GLN A 818 19.71 -5.80 29.61
C GLN A 818 19.65 -6.52 30.98
N PRO A 819 20.14 -5.90 32.07
CA PRO A 819 19.97 -6.46 33.41
C PRO A 819 18.49 -6.62 33.80
N ILE A 820 18.10 -7.85 34.15
CA ILE A 820 16.74 -8.19 34.63
C ILE A 820 16.88 -9.01 35.90
N TYR A 821 16.49 -8.42 37.04
CA TYR A 821 16.58 -9.08 38.35
C TYR A 821 15.39 -10.00 38.66
N GLU A 822 14.27 -9.86 37.94
CA GLU A 822 13.09 -10.70 38.12
C GLU A 822 13.19 -11.99 37.27
N PRO A 823 13.32 -13.19 37.89
CA PRO A 823 13.60 -14.42 37.13
C PRO A 823 12.54 -14.80 36.10
N GLN A 824 11.28 -14.46 36.34
CA GLN A 824 10.20 -14.74 35.38
C GLN A 824 10.29 -13.86 34.14
N ALA A 825 10.58 -12.57 34.31
CA ALA A 825 10.76 -11.64 33.21
C ALA A 825 11.96 -12.04 32.32
N PHE A 826 13.08 -12.45 32.94
CA PHE A 826 14.23 -12.95 32.18
C PHE A 826 13.88 -14.22 31.39
N ARG A 827 13.16 -15.19 31.98
CA ARG A 827 12.70 -16.39 31.27
C ARG A 827 11.80 -16.07 30.07
N GLN A 828 10.90 -15.10 30.21
CA GLN A 828 10.04 -14.67 29.11
C GLN A 828 10.84 -14.03 27.98
N ALA A 829 11.78 -13.13 28.30
CA ALA A 829 12.64 -12.52 27.29
C ALA A 829 13.47 -13.58 26.53
N MET A 830 14.06 -14.55 27.25
CA MET A 830 14.79 -15.66 26.63
C MET A 830 13.90 -16.51 25.70
N ALA A 831 12.65 -16.77 26.09
CA ALA A 831 11.70 -17.50 25.25
C ALA A 831 11.34 -16.71 23.98
N GLN A 832 11.09 -15.40 24.10
CA GLN A 832 10.80 -14.54 22.95
C GLN A 832 11.98 -14.44 21.97
N ILE A 833 13.21 -14.39 22.47
CA ILE A 833 14.41 -14.43 21.61
C ILE A 833 14.47 -15.75 20.84
N ALA A 834 14.24 -16.88 21.52
CA ALA A 834 14.23 -18.19 20.88
C ALA A 834 13.10 -18.32 19.84
N GLU A 835 11.90 -17.86 20.17
CA GLU A 835 10.73 -17.86 19.28
C GLU A 835 10.90 -16.94 18.06
N SER A 836 11.71 -15.87 18.18
CA SER A 836 12.03 -15.00 17.04
C SER A 836 12.84 -15.70 15.94
N GLY A 837 13.48 -16.83 16.26
CA GLY A 837 14.39 -17.54 15.34
C GLY A 837 15.82 -16.99 15.33
N CYS A 838 16.20 -16.20 16.33
CA CYS A 838 17.58 -15.72 16.50
C CYS A 838 18.52 -16.88 16.82
N THR A 839 19.66 -16.95 16.11
CA THR A 839 20.70 -17.97 16.27
C THR A 839 22.05 -17.37 16.68
N LEU A 840 22.10 -16.06 16.92
CA LEU A 840 23.31 -15.38 17.36
C LEU A 840 23.73 -15.80 18.79
N PRO A 841 25.03 -15.71 19.11
CA PRO A 841 25.49 -15.75 20.49
C PRO A 841 24.72 -14.75 21.35
N LEU A 842 24.17 -15.24 22.46
CA LEU A 842 23.36 -14.46 23.39
C LEU A 842 24.10 -14.23 24.70
N LEU A 843 24.22 -12.97 25.10
CA LEU A 843 24.82 -12.56 26.36
C LEU A 843 23.74 -12.01 27.30
N ALA A 844 23.85 -12.32 28.59
CA ALA A 844 23.06 -11.64 29.62
C ALA A 844 23.90 -10.53 30.25
N GLU A 845 23.31 -9.35 30.46
CA GLU A 845 23.97 -8.30 31.23
C GLU A 845 23.60 -8.42 32.70
N VAL A 846 24.58 -8.23 33.57
CA VAL A 846 24.43 -8.30 35.01
C VAL A 846 25.13 -7.09 35.62
N LEU A 847 24.34 -6.20 36.21
CA LEU A 847 24.87 -5.11 37.02
C LEU A 847 25.15 -5.64 38.43
N VAL A 848 26.43 -5.70 38.79
CA VAL A 848 26.91 -6.24 40.07
C VAL A 848 26.70 -5.19 41.16
N LEU A 849 25.98 -5.57 42.21
CA LEU A 849 25.55 -4.67 43.28
C LEU A 849 26.55 -4.76 44.45
N PRO A 850 27.30 -3.69 44.77
CA PRO A 850 28.33 -3.75 45.80
C PRO A 850 27.75 -3.82 47.22
N ASP A 851 26.59 -3.20 47.45
CA ASP A 851 25.89 -3.19 48.73
C ASP A 851 24.40 -2.82 48.54
N ALA A 852 23.64 -2.93 49.63
CA ALA A 852 22.21 -2.60 49.64
C ALA A 852 21.91 -1.13 49.39
N GLU A 853 22.79 -0.22 49.84
CA GLU A 853 22.61 1.23 49.65
C GLU A 853 22.67 1.59 48.16
N THR A 854 23.69 1.07 47.47
CA THR A 854 23.85 1.24 46.02
C THR A 854 22.70 0.58 45.25
N ALA A 855 22.25 -0.60 45.70
CA ALA A 855 21.10 -1.27 45.09
C ALA A 855 19.79 -0.47 45.24
N GLU A 856 19.63 0.24 46.35
CA GLU A 856 18.49 1.10 46.62
C GLU A 856 18.55 2.40 45.81
N GLU A 857 19.72 3.04 45.75
CA GLU A 857 19.99 4.20 44.89
C GLU A 857 19.67 3.90 43.43
N LEU A 858 20.23 2.82 42.87
CA LEU A 858 20.03 2.44 41.47
C LEU A 858 18.56 2.16 41.14
N ASN A 859 17.81 1.55 42.06
CA ASN A 859 16.39 1.26 41.86
C ASN A 859 15.53 2.55 41.75
N TYR A 860 15.93 3.62 42.43
CA TYR A 860 15.19 4.88 42.41
C TYR A 860 15.71 5.88 41.37
N GLU A 861 17.02 5.86 41.09
CA GLU A 861 17.68 6.87 40.26
C GLU A 861 17.92 6.41 38.82
N VAL A 862 17.82 5.10 38.53
CA VAL A 862 17.99 4.56 37.17
C VAL A 862 16.67 3.93 36.70
N PRO A 863 15.82 4.68 35.96
CA PRO A 863 14.46 4.27 35.60
C PRO A 863 14.32 2.91 34.90
N VAL A 864 15.39 2.48 34.21
CA VAL A 864 15.41 1.21 33.46
C VAL A 864 15.79 -0.01 34.32
N LEU A 865 16.18 0.21 35.57
CA LEU A 865 16.53 -0.83 36.52
C LEU A 865 15.43 -0.98 37.57
N SER A 866 14.99 -2.22 37.79
CA SER A 866 14.08 -2.58 38.86
C SER A 866 14.74 -3.63 39.73
N VAL A 867 15.22 -3.23 40.92
CA VAL A 867 15.86 -4.13 41.88
C VAL A 867 14.81 -4.57 42.92
N PRO A 868 14.39 -5.84 42.92
CA PRO A 868 13.31 -6.32 43.80
C PRO A 868 13.61 -6.06 45.27
N GLU A 869 12.60 -5.66 46.05
CA GLU A 869 12.76 -5.40 47.49
C GLU A 869 13.40 -6.60 48.21
N ARG A 870 13.02 -7.83 47.85
CA ARG A 870 13.60 -9.05 48.42
C ARG A 870 15.11 -9.15 48.21
N LEU A 871 15.63 -8.67 47.07
CA LEU A 871 17.07 -8.66 46.82
C LEU A 871 17.76 -7.56 47.64
N ARG A 872 17.16 -6.38 47.74
CA ARG A 872 17.65 -5.27 48.57
C ARG A 872 17.69 -5.65 50.06
N GLU A 873 16.66 -6.29 50.60
CA GLU A 873 16.61 -6.81 51.97
C GLU A 873 17.68 -7.89 52.24
N ARG A 874 17.91 -8.78 51.28
CA ARG A 874 18.96 -9.81 51.42
C ARG A 874 20.34 -9.19 51.41
N LEU A 875 20.61 -8.20 50.55
CA LEU A 875 21.87 -7.45 50.55
C LEU A 875 22.12 -6.74 51.89
N ARG A 876 21.08 -6.23 52.56
CA ARG A 876 21.20 -5.60 53.90
C ARG A 876 21.65 -6.60 54.98
N SER A 877 21.23 -7.87 54.86
CA SER A 877 21.54 -8.91 55.85
C SER A 877 22.77 -9.75 55.50
N HIS A 878 23.08 -9.90 54.21
CA HIS A 878 24.14 -10.73 53.66
C HIS A 878 24.78 -10.02 52.45
N PRO A 879 25.83 -9.20 52.67
CA PRO A 879 26.47 -8.42 51.60
C PRO A 879 27.02 -9.26 50.43
N ASP A 880 27.41 -10.52 50.67
CA ASP A 880 27.91 -11.44 49.63
C ASP A 880 26.78 -12.11 48.81
N GLU A 881 25.51 -11.81 49.11
CA GLU A 881 24.38 -12.48 48.45
C GLU A 881 24.31 -12.18 46.95
N ASP A 882 24.72 -10.99 46.50
CA ASP A 882 24.70 -10.64 45.08
C ASP A 882 25.61 -11.59 44.28
N VAL A 883 26.85 -11.78 44.75
CA VAL A 883 27.81 -12.71 44.15
C VAL A 883 27.24 -14.13 44.07
N ALA A 884 26.67 -14.62 45.17
CA ALA A 884 26.05 -15.95 45.21
C ALA A 884 24.84 -16.05 44.25
N GLY A 885 24.03 -14.99 44.16
CA GLY A 885 22.89 -14.88 43.25
C GLY A 885 23.31 -14.92 41.78
N VAL A 886 24.29 -14.11 41.39
CA VAL A 886 24.83 -14.07 40.03
C VAL A 886 25.43 -15.43 39.65
N LEU A 887 26.21 -16.07 40.54
CA LEU A 887 26.75 -17.41 40.27
C LEU A 887 25.66 -18.48 40.12
N ARG A 888 24.56 -18.41 40.87
CA ARG A 888 23.40 -19.31 40.68
C ARG A 888 22.71 -19.05 39.34
N PHE A 889 22.53 -17.78 38.96
CA PHE A 889 21.95 -17.39 37.68
C PHE A 889 22.78 -17.91 36.51
N LEU A 890 24.09 -17.69 36.51
CA LEU A 890 24.98 -18.12 35.44
C LEU A 890 25.05 -19.65 35.33
N ARG A 891 25.03 -20.38 36.46
CA ARG A 891 24.92 -21.85 36.45
C ARG A 891 23.61 -22.34 35.88
N HIS A 892 22.49 -21.68 36.19
CA HIS A 892 21.17 -22.07 35.67
C HIS A 892 21.07 -21.89 34.15
N TRP A 893 21.67 -20.83 33.61
CA TRP A 893 21.63 -20.49 32.18
C TRP A 893 22.85 -20.98 31.39
N HIS A 894 23.71 -21.77 32.04
CA HIS A 894 24.84 -22.40 31.40
C HIS A 894 24.40 -23.24 30.18
N GLY A 895 25.08 -23.07 29.05
CA GLY A 895 24.74 -23.73 27.78
C GLY A 895 23.60 -23.07 26.99
N ARG A 896 22.94 -22.04 27.53
CA ARG A 896 21.96 -21.20 26.79
C ARG A 896 22.46 -19.78 26.54
N LEU A 897 23.47 -19.36 27.29
CA LEU A 897 24.17 -18.10 27.10
C LEU A 897 25.58 -18.37 26.56
N ALA A 898 25.98 -17.58 25.57
CA ALA A 898 27.35 -17.51 25.07
C ALA A 898 28.29 -16.76 26.04
N GLY A 899 27.73 -15.87 26.85
CA GLY A 899 28.49 -15.10 27.81
C GLY A 899 27.66 -14.22 28.73
N VAL A 900 28.35 -13.46 29.55
CA VAL A 900 27.76 -12.45 30.44
C VAL A 900 28.54 -11.14 30.32
N VAL A 901 27.84 -10.03 30.36
CA VAL A 901 28.45 -8.70 30.52
C VAL A 901 28.29 -8.27 31.97
N LEU A 902 29.40 -8.21 32.71
CA LEU A 902 29.40 -7.67 34.07
C LEU A 902 29.52 -6.15 34.01
N MET A 903 28.48 -5.48 34.49
CA MET A 903 28.43 -4.03 34.58
C MET A 903 28.74 -3.59 36.00
N LEU A 904 29.53 -2.53 36.15
CA LEU A 904 29.80 -1.93 37.45
C LEU A 904 29.04 -0.60 37.60
N PRO A 905 28.39 -0.32 38.73
CA PRO A 905 27.77 0.99 38.98
C PRO A 905 28.79 2.10 39.29
N ASP A 906 29.99 1.71 39.75
CA ASP A 906 31.10 2.59 40.11
C ASP A 906 32.46 1.88 39.93
N ALA A 907 33.51 2.34 40.65
CA ALA A 907 34.86 1.80 40.54
C ALA A 907 35.14 0.56 41.43
N ARG A 908 34.19 0.13 42.27
CA ARG A 908 34.33 -1.03 43.16
C ARG A 908 34.23 -2.33 42.35
N THR A 909 35.27 -3.15 42.41
CA THR A 909 35.38 -4.39 41.62
C THR A 909 35.25 -5.68 42.44
N VAL A 910 35.27 -5.60 43.77
CA VAL A 910 35.41 -6.76 44.67
C VAL A 910 34.39 -7.86 44.38
N GLN A 911 33.12 -7.51 44.23
CA GLN A 911 32.03 -8.44 43.96
C GLN A 911 32.13 -9.03 42.54
N ALA A 912 32.47 -8.22 41.53
CA ALA A 912 32.63 -8.69 40.16
C ALA A 912 33.84 -9.62 40.01
N GLU A 913 34.94 -9.33 40.71
CA GLU A 913 36.09 -10.23 40.82
C GLU A 913 35.71 -11.54 41.52
N ALA A 914 34.88 -11.50 42.56
CA ALA A 914 34.40 -12.70 43.24
C ALA A 914 33.54 -13.57 42.32
N VAL A 915 32.67 -12.97 41.49
CA VAL A 915 31.91 -13.67 40.45
C VAL A 915 32.86 -14.32 39.44
N LEU A 916 33.83 -13.58 38.91
CA LEU A 916 34.82 -14.08 37.96
C LEU A 916 35.65 -15.26 38.52
N ARG A 917 36.16 -15.12 39.75
CA ARG A 917 36.90 -16.20 40.43
C ARG A 917 36.01 -17.41 40.72
N GLY A 918 34.72 -17.20 40.98
CA GLY A 918 33.73 -18.26 41.16
C GLY A 918 33.51 -19.08 39.90
N LEU A 919 33.43 -18.42 38.73
CA LEU A 919 33.29 -19.09 37.43
C LEU A 919 34.51 -19.94 37.06
N GLY A 920 35.72 -19.51 37.44
CA GLY A 920 36.97 -20.22 37.15
C GLY A 920 37.20 -21.51 37.96
N ARG A 921 36.39 -21.80 39.00
CA ARG A 921 36.60 -22.94 39.90
C ARG A 921 35.90 -24.24 39.48
N GLY A 922 35.10 -24.24 38.40
CA GLY A 922 34.50 -25.45 37.84
C GLY A 922 33.45 -26.16 38.71
N GLU A 923 32.90 -25.49 39.74
CA GLU A 923 31.83 -26.00 40.63
C GLU A 923 30.42 -25.53 40.25
#